data_AF-A0A358KLD3-F1
#
_entry.id   AF-A0A358KLD3-F1
#
_cell.length_a   1.000
_cell.length_b   1.000
_cell.length_c   1.000
_cell.angle_alpha   90.00
_cell.angle_beta   90.00
_cell.angle_gamma   90.00
#
_symmetry.space_group_name_H-M   'P 1'
#
loop_
_entity.id
_entity.type
_entity.pdbx_description
1 polymer ?
#
loop_
_entity_poly.entity_id
_entity_poly.type
_entity_poly.pdbx_seq_one_letter_code
_entity_poly.pdbx_strand_id
1 'polypeptide(L)'
;MKQHCFRCHGAKKEKGKVNLEALAKRSDVLKDVELARHAAEALAKAEMPPEDEPQPAKGERAKLAAFFEGVVDEYVTANTTLEPVVMRRLNRYEYNNAVRDLLELRGDIYPLPEKVIRSSQYFDPASGRMPAGVTVGNRTLGKFQVERQILSGVDPFAIDLQAEHGFNNQGEQLSIPPILLESLLKLGRSIVNSKEFDDYTALRDTIFKDNGKPVAKRLRPFLERAFRSPVDEATLARYTAFHTSEQKRTGSYTTAMKSVVAAVLASPKFIYVVESKQGAGEKTPANDYELAQRLSLFLWSSIPDEPLLAAAREGQLRQPAVLETQVRRMLNDRRSRALSENFARQWLRLDQLITAVPDFDRFQVYYSRIGCEQWKFGLQTMVEPLLLFESVQVEDRSIMLFVDSNYAYRSDELQAWYNKPEAPFGTRGNRNRFNTFTQPFRKRQLTTRREGGVITTAAVLTMTSTPLRTSPIKRGAWVATVMFNDPPPPPPDVVPEIEADDAAIEAKGLTIRERLKQHAADQTCASCHARIDPLGFVLESFDPIGRWRDQYRGGRDIDASGKLFGEADFKDIEQFKDAILARPEKFMRAFSEHLLSYSLGRELKVTDKPAIDRITRRVLADHGRFSTVVVEVAKSMPFRHKTGQNERK
;
A
#
# COMPACT_ATOMS: atom_id res chain seq x y z
N MET A 1 -21.81 31.59 -5.39
CA MET A 1 -22.58 30.67 -4.52
C MET A 1 -24.10 30.81 -4.70
N LYS A 2 -24.72 31.99 -4.53
CA LYS A 2 -26.18 32.17 -4.71
C LYS A 2 -26.74 31.61 -6.04
N GLN A 3 -26.09 31.93 -7.16
CA GLN A 3 -26.55 31.55 -8.51
C GLN A 3 -26.43 30.04 -8.79
N HIS A 4 -25.38 29.38 -8.29
CA HIS A 4 -25.02 28.02 -8.72
C HIS A 4 -25.13 26.95 -7.62
N CYS A 5 -25.15 27.33 -6.34
CA CYS A 5 -24.99 26.40 -5.21
C CYS A 5 -26.22 26.35 -4.29
N PHE A 6 -26.78 27.51 -3.90
CA PHE A 6 -27.81 27.59 -2.84
C PHE A 6 -29.14 26.90 -3.18
N ARG A 7 -29.46 26.72 -4.46
CA ARG A 7 -30.66 25.97 -4.87
C ARG A 7 -30.59 24.50 -4.42
N CYS A 8 -29.39 23.91 -4.32
CA CYS A 8 -29.17 22.52 -3.93
C CYS A 8 -28.52 22.36 -2.55
N HIS A 9 -27.83 23.39 -2.07
CA HIS A 9 -27.10 23.43 -0.79
C HIS A 9 -27.47 24.69 0.01
N GLY A 10 -28.76 24.94 0.19
CA GLY A 10 -29.28 26.08 0.96
C GLY A 10 -30.35 25.64 1.95
N ALA A 11 -30.94 26.57 2.70
CA ALA A 11 -31.84 26.25 3.81
C ALA A 11 -33.10 25.46 3.39
N LYS A 12 -33.51 25.54 2.12
CA LYS A 12 -34.67 24.82 1.58
C LYS A 12 -34.34 23.42 1.04
N LYS A 13 -33.07 23.15 0.72
CA LYS A 13 -32.63 21.87 0.12
C LYS A 13 -31.16 21.65 0.47
N GLU A 14 -30.89 20.58 1.20
CA GLU A 14 -29.55 20.23 1.70
C GLU A 14 -29.07 18.93 1.05
N LYS A 15 -28.85 18.95 -0.27
CA LYS A 15 -28.30 17.78 -0.95
C LYS A 15 -26.94 17.43 -0.34
N GLY A 16 -26.71 16.13 -0.12
CA GLY A 16 -25.50 15.64 0.54
C GLY A 16 -25.36 16.08 2.00
N LYS A 17 -26.45 16.55 2.65
CA LYS A 17 -26.44 17.12 4.02
C LYS A 17 -25.54 18.35 4.16
N VAL A 18 -25.37 19.12 3.08
CA VAL A 18 -24.55 20.33 3.05
C VAL A 18 -25.44 21.56 2.87
N ASN A 19 -25.30 22.52 3.78
CA ASN A 19 -25.97 23.82 3.72
C ASN A 19 -24.94 24.96 3.66
N LEU A 20 -24.62 25.42 2.44
CA LEU A 20 -23.68 26.51 2.21
C LEU A 20 -24.27 27.89 2.53
N GLU A 21 -25.59 28.00 2.60
CA GLU A 21 -26.27 29.25 2.97
C GLU A 21 -26.11 29.55 4.48
N ALA A 22 -26.07 28.51 5.31
CA ALA A 22 -25.75 28.61 6.74
C ALA A 22 -24.28 28.99 6.99
N LEU A 23 -23.40 28.85 5.99
CA LEU A 23 -21.96 29.18 6.05
C LEU A 23 -21.66 30.53 5.37
N ALA A 24 -22.52 31.52 5.60
CA ALA A 24 -22.48 32.81 4.91
C ALA A 24 -21.21 33.64 5.21
N LYS A 25 -20.49 33.34 6.31
CA LYS A 25 -19.24 34.02 6.68
C LYS A 25 -18.06 33.06 6.64
N ARG A 26 -16.89 33.60 6.31
CA ARG A 26 -15.61 32.87 6.29
C ARG A 26 -15.31 32.19 7.63
N SER A 27 -15.68 32.82 8.75
CA SER A 27 -15.57 32.26 10.11
C SER A 27 -16.44 31.03 10.36
N ASP A 28 -17.55 30.89 9.64
CA ASP A 28 -18.44 29.73 9.77
C ASP A 28 -17.92 28.55 8.94
N VAL A 29 -17.34 28.82 7.77
CA VAL A 29 -16.64 27.82 6.96
C VAL A 29 -15.39 27.28 7.69
N LEU A 30 -14.69 28.11 8.46
CA LEU A 30 -13.55 27.68 9.30
C LEU A 30 -13.92 26.65 10.38
N LYS A 31 -15.19 26.60 10.81
CA LYS A 31 -15.66 25.61 11.81
C LYS A 31 -15.86 24.21 11.22
N ASP A 32 -15.95 24.11 9.89
CA ASP A 32 -16.07 22.85 9.16
C ASP A 32 -15.04 22.81 8.02
N VAL A 33 -13.78 22.67 8.41
CA VAL A 33 -12.66 22.67 7.46
C VAL A 33 -12.70 21.49 6.49
N GLU A 34 -13.28 20.36 6.89
CA GLU A 34 -13.45 19.21 6.00
C GLU A 34 -14.45 19.50 4.89
N LEU A 35 -15.56 20.17 5.20
CA LEU A 35 -16.47 20.67 4.18
C LEU A 35 -15.78 21.70 3.26
N ALA A 36 -14.95 22.59 3.80
CA ALA A 36 -14.18 23.54 3.01
C ALA A 36 -13.25 22.81 2.03
N ARG A 37 -12.50 21.81 2.51
CA ARG A 37 -11.62 20.97 1.68
C ARG A 37 -12.41 20.24 0.59
N HIS A 38 -13.51 19.58 0.94
CA HIS A 38 -14.36 18.89 -0.03
C HIS A 38 -14.94 19.84 -1.08
N ALA A 39 -15.38 21.04 -0.69
CA ALA A 39 -15.89 22.03 -1.61
C ALA A 39 -14.79 22.55 -2.57
N ALA A 40 -13.58 22.81 -2.05
CA ALA A 40 -12.42 23.19 -2.87
C ALA A 40 -12.10 22.11 -3.91
N GLU A 41 -12.05 20.84 -3.49
CA GLU A 41 -11.77 19.69 -4.36
C GLU A 41 -12.84 19.48 -5.43
N ALA A 42 -14.12 19.48 -5.06
CA ALA A 42 -15.23 19.30 -5.98
C ALA A 42 -15.28 20.41 -7.05
N LEU A 43 -14.98 21.65 -6.66
CA LEU A 43 -14.88 22.78 -7.60
C LEU A 43 -13.65 22.68 -8.49
N ALA A 44 -12.49 22.32 -7.94
CA ALA A 44 -11.24 22.18 -8.69
C ALA A 44 -11.28 21.04 -9.72
N LYS A 45 -12.11 20.02 -9.49
CA LYS A 45 -12.34 18.88 -10.40
C LYS A 45 -13.57 19.06 -11.30
N ALA A 46 -14.19 20.24 -11.28
CA ALA A 46 -15.40 20.53 -12.05
C ALA A 46 -16.58 19.56 -11.79
N GLU A 47 -16.64 18.95 -10.60
CA GLU A 47 -17.69 18.01 -10.19
C GLU A 47 -18.97 18.72 -9.78
N MET A 48 -18.82 19.95 -9.27
CA MET A 48 -19.92 20.77 -8.80
C MET A 48 -19.93 22.13 -9.52
N PRO A 49 -21.10 22.60 -9.98
CA PRO A 49 -22.40 21.92 -10.00
C PRO A 49 -22.45 20.68 -10.92
N PRO A 50 -23.45 19.79 -10.78
CA PRO A 50 -23.65 18.64 -11.68
C PRO A 50 -23.82 19.04 -13.15
N GLU A 51 -23.50 18.14 -14.10
CA GLU A 51 -23.53 18.43 -15.55
C GLU A 51 -24.89 18.94 -16.08
N ASP A 52 -25.99 18.48 -15.48
CA ASP A 52 -27.37 18.88 -15.81
C ASP A 52 -27.75 20.27 -15.29
N GLU A 53 -26.87 20.93 -14.53
CA GLU A 53 -27.13 22.21 -13.88
C GLU A 53 -26.29 23.36 -14.45
N PRO A 54 -26.77 24.62 -14.34
CA PRO A 54 -26.03 25.79 -14.82
C PRO A 54 -24.62 25.89 -14.22
N GLN A 55 -23.62 25.76 -15.09
CA GLN A 55 -22.21 25.78 -14.71
C GLN A 55 -21.69 27.21 -14.52
N PRO A 56 -20.88 27.48 -13.47
CA PRO A 56 -20.13 28.73 -13.38
C PRO A 56 -19.07 28.79 -14.48
N ALA A 57 -18.69 30.01 -14.91
CA ALA A 57 -17.59 30.16 -15.85
C ALA A 57 -16.27 29.65 -15.24
N LYS A 58 -15.32 29.20 -16.06
CA LYS A 58 -14.03 28.65 -15.58
C LYS A 58 -13.33 29.56 -14.56
N GLY A 59 -13.31 30.87 -14.82
CA GLY A 59 -12.72 31.86 -13.90
C GLY A 59 -13.51 32.03 -12.60
N GLU A 60 -14.83 31.90 -12.61
CA GLU A 60 -15.66 31.96 -11.41
C GLU A 60 -15.51 30.70 -10.57
N ARG A 61 -15.47 29.53 -11.20
CA ARG A 61 -15.20 28.25 -10.53
C ARG A 61 -13.84 28.26 -9.84
N ALA A 62 -12.80 28.73 -10.54
CA ALA A 62 -11.46 28.88 -9.97
C ALA A 62 -11.43 29.83 -8.77
N LYS A 63 -12.15 30.96 -8.82
CA LYS A 63 -12.30 31.88 -7.68
C LYS A 63 -13.01 31.23 -6.49
N LEU A 64 -14.06 30.45 -6.74
CA LEU A 64 -14.76 29.71 -5.68
C LEU A 64 -13.87 28.64 -5.05
N ALA A 65 -13.14 27.86 -5.86
CA ALA A 65 -12.19 26.87 -5.36
C ALA A 65 -11.10 27.54 -4.51
N ALA A 66 -10.51 28.64 -5.00
CA ALA A 66 -9.50 29.40 -4.26
C ALA A 66 -10.02 30.00 -2.95
N PHE A 67 -11.30 30.38 -2.88
CA PHE A 67 -11.92 30.85 -1.63
C PHE A 67 -11.89 29.76 -0.56
N PHE A 68 -12.38 28.55 -0.88
CA PHE A 68 -12.40 27.44 0.06
C PHE A 68 -10.99 26.94 0.39
N GLU A 69 -10.10 26.86 -0.60
CA GLU A 69 -8.69 26.54 -0.39
C GLU A 69 -8.03 27.51 0.59
N GLY A 70 -8.29 28.82 0.43
CA GLY A 70 -7.77 29.83 1.35
C GLY A 70 -8.32 29.70 2.77
N VAL A 71 -9.51 29.13 2.96
CA VAL A 71 -10.05 28.79 4.30
C VAL A 71 -9.31 27.61 4.90
N VAL A 72 -9.01 26.58 4.09
CA VAL A 72 -8.20 25.44 4.52
C VAL A 72 -6.79 25.90 4.91
N ASP A 73 -6.15 26.74 4.10
CA ASP A 73 -4.81 27.28 4.37
C ASP A 73 -4.79 28.10 5.67
N GLU A 74 -5.82 28.91 5.90
CA GLU A 74 -5.99 29.69 7.12
C GLU A 74 -6.16 28.78 8.35
N TYR A 75 -7.02 27.76 8.26
CA TYR A 75 -7.21 26.78 9.33
C TYR A 75 -5.91 26.06 9.67
N VAL A 76 -5.19 25.59 8.66
CA VAL A 76 -3.95 24.83 8.83
C VAL A 76 -2.82 25.70 9.38
N THR A 77 -2.77 26.97 8.99
CA THR A 77 -1.79 27.93 9.53
C THR A 77 -2.07 28.24 11.00
N ALA A 78 -3.36 28.35 11.38
CA ALA A 78 -3.77 28.61 12.76
C ALA A 78 -3.69 27.35 13.66
N ASN A 79 -3.90 26.16 13.10
CA ASN A 79 -3.91 24.87 13.82
C ASN A 79 -2.67 24.05 13.46
N THR A 80 -1.55 24.38 14.11
CA THR A 80 -0.28 23.65 13.92
C THR A 80 -0.23 22.30 14.64
N THR A 81 -1.36 21.82 15.17
CA THR A 81 -1.47 20.55 15.89
C THR A 81 -1.29 19.40 14.92
N LEU A 82 -0.36 18.51 15.26
CA LEU A 82 -0.20 17.24 14.56
C LEU A 82 -1.22 16.24 15.07
N GLU A 83 -1.72 15.41 14.17
CA GLU A 83 -2.48 14.23 14.56
C GLU A 83 -1.56 13.23 15.26
N PRO A 84 -1.95 12.73 16.45
CA PRO A 84 -1.12 11.80 17.20
C PRO A 84 -1.01 10.48 16.44
N VAL A 85 0.19 9.92 16.39
CA VAL A 85 0.38 8.55 15.92
C VAL A 85 -0.19 7.61 16.97
N VAL A 86 -1.09 6.73 16.55
CA VAL A 86 -1.72 5.76 17.45
C VAL A 86 -0.72 4.65 17.79
N MET A 87 -0.56 4.37 19.09
CA MET A 87 0.24 3.24 19.54
C MET A 87 -0.26 1.98 18.83
N ARG A 88 0.67 1.26 18.19
CA ARG A 88 0.34 0.05 17.44
C ARG A 88 1.33 -1.06 17.72
N ARG A 89 0.91 -2.30 17.52
CA ARG A 89 1.85 -3.41 17.45
C ARG A 89 2.48 -3.53 16.06
N LEU A 90 3.55 -4.32 15.98
CA LEU A 90 4.00 -4.87 14.72
C LEU A 90 2.89 -5.73 14.12
N ASN A 91 2.62 -5.53 12.83
CA ASN A 91 1.79 -6.47 12.09
C ASN A 91 2.56 -7.78 11.83
N ARG A 92 1.88 -8.81 11.34
CA ARG A 92 2.46 -10.13 11.08
C ARG A 92 3.69 -10.08 10.19
N TYR A 93 3.65 -9.29 9.13
CA TYR A 93 4.75 -9.13 8.19
C TYR A 93 5.97 -8.47 8.88
N GLU A 94 5.73 -7.39 9.62
CA GLU A 94 6.75 -6.68 10.39
C GLU A 94 7.35 -7.53 11.52
N TYR A 95 6.53 -8.31 12.24
CA TYR A 95 7.00 -9.22 13.29
C TYR A 95 7.93 -10.29 12.73
N ASN A 96 7.54 -10.94 11.62
CA ASN A 96 8.39 -11.91 10.94
C ASN A 96 9.75 -11.30 10.57
N ASN A 97 9.76 -10.13 9.91
CA ASN A 97 10.99 -9.49 9.49
C ASN A 97 11.84 -9.02 10.68
N ALA A 98 11.21 -8.46 11.72
CA ALA A 98 11.88 -8.02 12.94
C ALA A 98 12.57 -9.18 13.66
N VAL A 99 11.89 -10.33 13.80
CA VAL A 99 12.49 -11.54 14.40
C VAL A 99 13.62 -12.07 13.54
N ARG A 100 13.41 -12.19 12.22
CA ARG A 100 14.43 -12.64 11.28
C ARG A 100 15.68 -11.78 11.38
N ASP A 101 15.53 -10.46 11.36
CA ASP A 101 16.66 -9.54 11.37
C ASP A 101 17.31 -9.49 12.77
N LEU A 102 16.55 -9.56 13.86
CA LEU A 102 17.07 -9.59 15.24
C LEU A 102 17.90 -10.85 15.50
N LEU A 103 17.42 -12.00 15.04
CA LEU A 103 18.05 -13.30 15.26
C LEU A 103 18.98 -13.73 14.12
N GLU A 104 19.17 -12.88 13.11
CA GLU A 104 19.98 -13.15 11.92
C GLU A 104 19.64 -14.52 11.29
N LEU A 105 18.34 -14.74 11.07
CA LEU A 105 17.84 -15.99 10.51
C LEU A 105 18.04 -16.03 8.99
N ARG A 106 18.29 -17.22 8.46
CA ARG A 106 18.48 -17.43 7.00
C ARG A 106 17.23 -17.14 6.15
N GLY A 107 16.06 -16.92 6.75
CA GLY A 107 14.81 -16.60 6.07
C GLY A 107 13.65 -16.35 7.04
N ASP A 108 12.42 -16.47 6.55
CA ASP A 108 11.20 -16.20 7.32
C ASP A 108 10.96 -17.25 8.42
N ILE A 109 10.33 -16.84 9.54
CA ILE A 109 10.06 -17.74 10.68
C ILE A 109 8.85 -18.64 10.44
N TYR A 110 7.93 -18.19 9.59
CA TYR A 110 6.78 -18.96 9.16
C TYR A 110 6.39 -18.56 7.73
N PRO A 111 5.57 -19.38 7.05
CA PRO A 111 5.14 -19.07 5.71
C PRO A 111 4.19 -17.85 5.63
N LEU A 112 4.46 -16.90 4.72
CA LEU A 112 3.68 -15.66 4.52
C LEU A 112 3.00 -15.63 3.13
N PRO A 113 1.67 -15.83 3.03
CA PRO A 113 0.91 -15.65 1.78
C PRO A 113 1.05 -14.27 1.15
N GLU A 114 1.30 -13.25 1.95
CA GLU A 114 1.49 -11.86 1.53
C GLU A 114 2.83 -11.64 0.80
N LYS A 115 3.82 -12.53 0.96
CA LYS A 115 5.08 -12.50 0.20
C LYS A 115 4.91 -13.18 -1.16
N VAL A 116 4.48 -12.37 -2.10
CA VAL A 116 4.10 -12.76 -3.46
C VAL A 116 5.31 -13.21 -4.29
N ILE A 117 6.35 -12.37 -4.37
CA ILE A 117 7.56 -12.68 -5.14
C ILE A 117 8.50 -13.55 -4.30
N ARG A 118 8.90 -14.69 -4.86
CA ARG A 118 9.84 -15.62 -4.23
C ARG A 118 11.10 -15.77 -5.04
N SER A 119 12.16 -15.15 -4.55
CA SER A 119 13.52 -15.35 -5.05
C SER A 119 14.51 -14.79 -4.05
N SER A 120 15.70 -15.38 -3.98
CA SER A 120 16.70 -15.08 -2.95
C SER A 120 17.83 -14.16 -3.41
N GLN A 121 18.01 -13.90 -4.72
CA GLN A 121 19.27 -13.33 -5.22
C GLN A 121 19.15 -12.24 -6.30
N TYR A 122 17.95 -11.84 -6.74
CA TYR A 122 17.83 -10.91 -7.87
C TYR A 122 17.78 -9.42 -7.48
N PHE A 123 17.37 -9.10 -6.24
CA PHE A 123 17.13 -7.73 -5.81
C PHE A 123 18.38 -7.17 -5.14
N ASP A 124 19.11 -6.32 -5.86
CA ASP A 124 20.35 -5.67 -5.41
C ASP A 124 20.32 -4.16 -5.71
N PRO A 125 19.67 -3.35 -4.85
CA PRO A 125 19.48 -1.93 -5.11
C PRO A 125 20.78 -1.12 -5.14
N ALA A 126 21.84 -1.58 -4.45
CA ALA A 126 23.15 -0.95 -4.48
C ALA A 126 23.80 -0.95 -5.88
N SER A 127 23.38 -1.85 -6.78
CA SER A 127 23.82 -1.87 -8.18
C SER A 127 23.27 -0.69 -9.01
N GLY A 128 22.22 -0.02 -8.53
CA GLY A 128 21.52 1.04 -9.25
C GLY A 128 20.77 0.58 -10.50
N ARG A 129 20.69 -0.74 -10.75
CA ARG A 129 20.05 -1.28 -11.96
C ARG A 129 19.34 -2.59 -11.71
N MET A 130 18.07 -2.69 -12.12
CA MET A 130 17.40 -3.99 -12.11
C MET A 130 17.94 -4.91 -13.21
N PRO A 131 18.13 -6.22 -12.92
CA PRO A 131 18.53 -7.18 -13.94
C PRO A 131 17.56 -7.20 -15.14
N ALA A 132 18.08 -7.41 -16.35
CA ALA A 132 17.25 -7.54 -17.55
C ALA A 132 16.40 -8.82 -17.55
N GLY A 133 16.79 -9.83 -16.77
CA GLY A 133 16.02 -11.05 -16.55
C GLY A 133 16.14 -11.49 -15.09
N VAL A 134 15.02 -11.90 -14.50
CA VAL A 134 14.93 -12.38 -13.12
C VAL A 134 14.15 -13.67 -13.07
N THR A 135 14.58 -14.61 -12.24
CA THR A 135 13.89 -15.89 -12.04
C THR A 135 13.17 -15.81 -10.71
N VAL A 136 11.84 -15.75 -10.78
CA VAL A 136 10.98 -15.56 -9.60
C VAL A 136 9.83 -16.56 -9.61
N GLY A 137 9.43 -16.97 -8.41
CA GLY A 137 8.22 -17.74 -8.21
C GLY A 137 7.09 -16.88 -7.66
N ASN A 138 5.87 -17.22 -8.02
CA ASN A 138 4.66 -16.63 -7.45
C ASN A 138 3.60 -17.72 -7.33
N ARG A 139 3.49 -18.27 -6.13
CA ARG A 139 2.55 -19.34 -5.81
C ARG A 139 1.70 -18.87 -4.63
N THR A 140 0.38 -18.79 -4.80
CA THR A 140 -0.50 -18.70 -3.64
C THR A 140 -0.37 -19.98 -2.86
N LEU A 141 -0.32 -19.79 -1.57
CA LEU A 141 -0.08 -20.84 -0.62
C LEU A 141 -1.41 -21.52 -0.35
N GLY A 142 -1.74 -22.52 -1.16
CA GLY A 142 -2.57 -23.63 -0.70
C GLY A 142 -1.84 -24.49 0.35
N LYS A 143 -2.39 -25.67 0.64
CA LYS A 143 -1.92 -26.71 1.59
C LYS A 143 -0.39 -26.93 1.69
N PHE A 144 0.38 -26.56 0.67
CA PHE A 144 1.84 -26.60 0.68
C PHE A 144 2.53 -25.88 1.88
N GLN A 145 1.90 -24.90 2.53
CA GLN A 145 2.40 -24.35 3.81
C GLN A 145 2.20 -25.28 5.00
N VAL A 146 1.11 -26.04 5.01
CA VAL A 146 0.87 -27.11 6.00
C VAL A 146 1.92 -28.21 5.83
N GLU A 147 2.43 -28.39 4.62
CA GLU A 147 3.35 -29.50 4.28
C GLU A 147 4.85 -29.17 4.37
N ARG A 148 5.25 -27.89 4.48
CA ARG A 148 6.66 -27.48 4.74
C ARG A 148 6.74 -26.38 5.79
N GLN A 149 6.72 -26.77 7.07
CA GLN A 149 7.09 -25.88 8.17
C GLN A 149 8.54 -25.39 7.98
N ILE A 150 8.77 -24.07 8.06
CA ILE A 150 10.14 -23.50 7.97
C ILE A 150 10.90 -23.81 9.25
N LEU A 151 10.26 -23.52 10.38
CA LEU A 151 10.65 -23.92 11.72
C LEU A 151 9.53 -24.79 12.28
N SER A 152 9.88 -25.98 12.76
CA SER A 152 8.89 -26.96 13.22
C SER A 152 8.12 -26.44 14.45
N GLY A 153 6.78 -26.49 14.41
CA GLY A 153 5.89 -25.97 15.46
C GLY A 153 5.76 -24.44 15.55
N VAL A 154 6.21 -23.71 14.53
CA VAL A 154 6.10 -22.26 14.45
C VAL A 154 4.95 -21.88 13.50
N ASP A 155 3.82 -21.50 14.07
CA ASP A 155 2.64 -21.10 13.33
C ASP A 155 2.45 -19.57 13.32
N PRO A 156 2.03 -18.97 12.18
CA PRO A 156 1.71 -17.56 12.12
C PRO A 156 0.47 -17.24 12.97
N PHE A 157 0.44 -16.05 13.56
CA PHE A 157 -0.81 -15.50 14.10
C PHE A 157 -1.72 -14.98 12.97
N ALA A 158 -2.94 -14.55 13.34
CA ALA A 158 -3.95 -14.08 12.40
C ALA A 158 -3.42 -12.99 11.45
N ILE A 159 -3.87 -13.02 10.19
CA ILE A 159 -3.50 -12.01 9.21
C ILE A 159 -4.08 -10.65 9.61
N ASP A 160 -3.27 -9.61 9.49
CA ASP A 160 -3.70 -8.24 9.70
C ASP A 160 -4.35 -7.71 8.42
N LEU A 161 -5.64 -7.41 8.50
CA LEU A 161 -6.40 -6.89 7.37
C LEU A 161 -5.98 -5.45 7.05
N GLN A 162 -5.97 -5.13 5.76
CA GLN A 162 -5.77 -3.76 5.28
C GLN A 162 -6.96 -2.89 5.71
N ALA A 163 -6.70 -1.68 6.19
CA ALA A 163 -7.77 -0.71 6.43
C ALA A 163 -8.47 -0.34 5.10
N GLU A 164 -9.76 -0.03 5.13
CA GLU A 164 -10.58 0.18 3.92
C GLU A 164 -9.96 1.17 2.92
N HIS A 165 -9.36 2.24 3.43
CA HIS A 165 -8.65 3.28 2.68
C HIS A 165 -7.19 3.46 3.14
N GLY A 166 -6.56 2.37 3.59
CA GLY A 166 -5.27 2.46 4.28
C GLY A 166 -4.36 1.27 4.08
N PHE A 167 -3.47 1.09 5.04
CA PHE A 167 -2.47 0.02 5.07
C PHE A 167 -2.64 -0.81 6.34
N ASN A 168 -2.18 -2.05 6.31
CA ASN A 168 -2.22 -2.98 7.45
C ASN A 168 -1.24 -2.61 8.59
N ASN A 169 -0.58 -1.46 8.51
CA ASN A 169 0.25 -0.90 9.57
C ASN A 169 -0.43 0.30 10.26
N GLN A 170 -1.73 0.54 9.99
CA GLN A 170 -2.48 1.61 10.64
C GLN A 170 -2.78 1.30 12.11
N GLY A 171 -2.41 2.22 13.00
CA GLY A 171 -2.49 1.99 14.44
C GLY A 171 -3.91 1.80 14.98
N GLU A 172 -4.90 2.44 14.37
CA GLU A 172 -6.32 2.30 14.75
C GLU A 172 -6.87 0.88 14.53
N GLN A 173 -6.25 0.09 13.65
CA GLN A 173 -6.67 -1.27 13.30
C GLN A 173 -5.89 -2.36 14.07
N LEU A 174 -4.74 -2.01 14.66
CA LEU A 174 -3.79 -2.97 15.24
C LEU A 174 -3.86 -3.04 16.77
N SER A 175 -5.01 -3.45 17.29
CA SER A 175 -5.18 -3.76 18.72
C SER A 175 -4.59 -5.15 19.08
N ILE A 176 -4.40 -5.39 20.38
CA ILE A 176 -4.00 -6.70 20.91
C ILE A 176 -5.11 -7.25 21.81
N PRO A 177 -5.95 -8.15 21.30
CA PRO A 177 -6.81 -8.97 22.14
C PRO A 177 -5.97 -9.86 23.08
N PRO A 178 -6.45 -10.21 24.29
CA PRO A 178 -5.73 -11.11 25.20
C PRO A 178 -5.27 -12.42 24.56
N ILE A 179 -6.09 -13.00 23.67
CA ILE A 179 -5.77 -14.24 22.95
C ILE A 179 -4.53 -14.09 22.05
N LEU A 180 -4.35 -12.92 21.43
CA LEU A 180 -3.19 -12.64 20.58
C LEU A 180 -1.91 -12.53 21.41
N LEU A 181 -1.98 -11.96 22.62
CA LEU A 181 -0.81 -11.89 23.51
C LEU A 181 -0.32 -13.28 23.91
N GLU A 182 -1.25 -14.20 24.20
CA GLU A 182 -0.92 -15.60 24.48
C GLU A 182 -0.28 -16.28 23.26
N SER A 183 -0.83 -16.04 22.06
CA SER A 183 -0.24 -16.55 20.82
C SER A 183 1.18 -16.03 20.60
N LEU A 184 1.46 -14.75 20.85
CA LEU A 184 2.79 -14.15 20.70
C LEU A 184 3.81 -14.74 21.70
N LEU A 185 3.39 -15.02 22.94
CA LEU A 185 4.25 -15.70 23.93
C LEU A 185 4.58 -17.14 23.50
N LYS A 186 3.58 -17.89 23.06
CA LYS A 186 3.76 -19.26 22.53
C LYS A 186 4.68 -19.25 21.30
N LEU A 187 4.49 -18.27 20.42
CA LEU A 187 5.27 -18.09 19.20
C LEU A 187 6.76 -17.81 19.49
N GLY A 188 7.07 -16.88 20.40
CA GLY A 188 8.47 -16.60 20.78
C GLY A 188 9.19 -17.84 21.31
N ARG A 189 8.48 -18.69 22.07
CA ARG A 189 9.02 -19.97 22.57
C ARG A 189 9.17 -21.01 21.48
N SER A 190 8.22 -21.14 20.55
CA SER A 190 8.33 -22.14 19.48
C SER A 190 9.46 -21.82 18.51
N ILE A 191 9.71 -20.53 18.21
CA ILE A 191 10.80 -20.11 17.32
C ILE A 191 12.16 -20.62 17.81
N VAL A 192 12.54 -20.26 19.05
CA VAL A 192 13.88 -20.57 19.59
C VAL A 192 14.07 -22.06 19.94
N ASN A 193 12.97 -22.78 20.19
CA ASN A 193 12.99 -24.19 20.56
C ASN A 193 12.70 -25.14 19.38
N SER A 194 12.43 -24.60 18.19
CA SER A 194 12.33 -25.42 16.98
C SER A 194 13.65 -26.15 16.71
N LYS A 195 13.53 -27.36 16.15
CA LYS A 195 14.69 -28.25 15.92
C LYS A 195 15.71 -27.61 14.97
N GLU A 196 15.22 -26.86 14.00
CA GLU A 196 16.01 -26.23 12.94
C GLU A 196 16.73 -24.96 13.42
N PHE A 197 16.29 -24.37 14.55
CA PHE A 197 16.67 -23.02 14.97
C PHE A 197 18.19 -22.80 15.03
N ASP A 198 18.92 -23.72 15.66
CA ASP A 198 20.36 -23.54 15.94
C ASP A 198 21.20 -23.48 14.66
N ASP A 199 20.79 -24.20 13.62
CA ASP A 199 21.44 -24.08 12.32
C ASP A 199 20.87 -22.87 11.55
N TYR A 200 19.64 -22.47 11.81
CA TYR A 200 18.95 -21.40 11.09
C TYR A 200 19.41 -19.98 11.46
N THR A 201 19.90 -19.78 12.69
CA THR A 201 20.42 -18.50 13.19
C THR A 201 21.93 -18.36 13.01
N ALA A 202 22.41 -17.18 12.58
CA ALA A 202 23.83 -16.85 12.62
C ALA A 202 24.34 -16.54 14.04
N LEU A 203 23.45 -16.40 15.03
CA LEU A 203 23.81 -16.01 16.41
C LEU A 203 24.15 -17.19 17.33
N ARG A 204 24.22 -18.41 16.80
CA ARG A 204 24.48 -19.63 17.58
C ARG A 204 25.70 -19.50 18.48
N ASP A 205 26.85 -19.14 17.92
CA ASP A 205 28.11 -19.04 18.67
C ASP A 205 28.30 -17.71 19.41
N THR A 206 27.46 -16.69 19.13
CA THR A 206 27.61 -15.33 19.68
C THR A 206 26.66 -15.03 20.83
N ILE A 207 25.39 -15.42 20.77
CA ILE A 207 24.37 -15.18 21.80
C ILE A 207 24.02 -16.50 22.52
N PHE A 208 23.83 -17.58 21.78
CA PHE A 208 23.27 -18.81 22.34
C PHE A 208 24.29 -19.77 22.96
N LYS A 209 25.57 -19.68 22.60
CA LYS A 209 26.64 -20.49 23.19
C LYS A 209 27.40 -19.73 24.27
N ASP A 210 27.80 -20.39 25.35
CA ASP A 210 28.69 -19.76 26.32
C ASP A 210 30.06 -19.50 25.69
N ASN A 211 30.55 -18.27 25.85
CA ASN A 211 31.85 -17.82 25.33
C ASN A 211 32.68 -17.11 26.41
N GLY A 212 32.31 -17.26 27.69
CA GLY A 212 33.02 -16.68 28.83
C GLY A 212 32.81 -15.17 29.02
N LYS A 213 32.14 -14.47 28.10
CA LYS A 213 31.81 -13.03 28.28
C LYS A 213 30.60 -12.86 29.21
N PRO A 214 30.58 -11.81 30.05
CA PRO A 214 29.44 -11.51 30.91
C PRO A 214 28.14 -11.40 30.11
N VAL A 215 27.09 -12.09 30.56
CA VAL A 215 25.76 -12.11 29.94
C VAL A 215 25.22 -10.70 29.72
N ALA A 216 25.38 -9.81 30.70
CA ALA A 216 24.94 -8.42 30.61
C ALA A 216 25.57 -7.66 29.43
N LYS A 217 26.86 -7.89 29.13
CA LYS A 217 27.55 -7.24 27.99
C LYS A 217 27.04 -7.75 26.65
N ARG A 218 26.57 -9.00 26.59
CA ARG A 218 26.00 -9.62 25.39
C ARG A 218 24.55 -9.18 25.18
N LEU A 219 23.77 -9.12 26.26
CA LEU A 219 22.36 -8.75 26.21
C LEU A 219 22.13 -7.28 25.93
N ARG A 220 22.99 -6.35 26.38
CA ARG A 220 22.77 -4.91 26.16
C ARG A 220 22.55 -4.53 24.68
N PRO A 221 23.47 -4.82 23.73
CA PRO A 221 23.25 -4.48 22.32
C PRO A 221 22.07 -5.25 21.72
N PHE A 222 21.85 -6.51 22.15
CA PHE A 222 20.71 -7.30 21.70
C PHE A 222 19.37 -6.68 22.12
N LEU A 223 19.25 -6.23 23.37
CA LEU A 223 18.06 -5.59 23.92
C LEU A 223 17.85 -4.19 23.32
N GLU A 224 18.92 -3.42 23.07
CA GLU A 224 18.84 -2.10 22.43
C GLU A 224 18.23 -2.23 21.03
N ARG A 225 18.73 -3.20 20.26
CA ARG A 225 18.23 -3.49 18.91
C ARG A 225 16.81 -4.04 18.93
N ALA A 226 16.49 -4.96 19.85
CA ALA A 226 15.15 -5.54 19.98
C ALA A 226 14.10 -4.49 20.38
N PHE A 227 14.42 -3.64 21.36
CA PHE A 227 13.50 -2.64 21.89
C PHE A 227 13.58 -1.29 21.19
N ARG A 228 14.47 -1.15 20.21
CA ARG A 228 14.65 0.06 19.38
C ARG A 228 14.82 1.31 20.25
N SER A 229 15.46 1.17 21.41
CA SER A 229 15.56 2.21 22.43
C SER A 229 16.75 1.97 23.36
N PRO A 230 17.24 3.01 24.08
CA PRO A 230 18.26 2.84 25.10
C PRO A 230 17.82 1.82 26.17
N VAL A 231 18.75 0.97 26.59
CA VAL A 231 18.51 -0.03 27.63
C VAL A 231 18.98 0.49 28.98
N ASP A 232 18.03 0.79 29.86
CA ASP A 232 18.32 1.17 31.25
C ASP A 232 18.85 -0.03 32.08
N GLU A 233 19.60 0.27 33.15
CA GLU A 233 20.23 -0.76 34.00
C GLU A 233 19.21 -1.72 34.63
N ALA A 234 18.01 -1.24 34.99
CA ALA A 234 16.98 -2.07 35.61
C ALA A 234 16.42 -3.11 34.61
N THR A 235 16.22 -2.71 33.36
CA THR A 235 15.83 -3.58 32.25
C THR A 235 16.92 -4.61 31.99
N LEU A 236 18.19 -4.20 31.91
CA LEU A 236 19.30 -5.13 31.69
C LEU A 236 19.46 -6.13 32.85
N ALA A 237 19.39 -5.67 34.09
CA ALA A 237 19.48 -6.49 35.28
C ALA A 237 18.35 -7.53 35.31
N ARG A 238 17.12 -7.15 34.93
CA ARG A 238 15.97 -8.06 34.86
C ARG A 238 16.21 -9.23 33.91
N TYR A 239 16.65 -8.97 32.68
CA TYR A 239 16.91 -10.03 31.70
C TYR A 239 18.16 -10.86 32.06
N THR A 240 19.18 -10.24 32.67
CA THR A 240 20.37 -10.96 33.15
C THR A 240 20.03 -11.89 34.32
N ALA A 241 19.23 -11.43 35.28
CA ALA A 241 18.75 -12.24 36.40
C ALA A 241 17.86 -13.40 35.91
N PHE A 242 17.00 -13.14 34.91
CA PHE A 242 16.20 -14.19 34.29
C PHE A 242 17.06 -15.27 33.63
N HIS A 243 18.11 -14.87 32.89
CA HIS A 243 19.10 -15.81 32.37
C HIS A 243 19.72 -16.67 33.48
N THR A 244 20.24 -16.05 34.55
CA THR A 244 20.88 -16.76 35.65
C THR A 244 19.93 -17.75 36.33
N SER A 245 18.66 -17.36 36.52
CA SER A 245 17.62 -18.23 37.08
C SER A 245 17.37 -19.45 36.17
N GLU A 246 17.20 -19.22 34.87
CA GLU A 246 16.96 -20.30 33.91
C GLU A 246 18.18 -21.22 33.74
N GLN A 247 19.39 -20.68 33.82
CA GLN A 247 20.62 -21.47 33.76
C GLN A 247 20.74 -22.39 34.98
N LYS A 248 20.42 -21.89 36.19
CA LYS A 248 20.35 -22.72 37.41
C LYS A 248 19.29 -23.80 37.29
N ARG A 249 18.14 -23.49 36.71
CA ARG A 249 17.00 -24.43 36.56
C ARG A 249 17.28 -25.53 35.54
N THR A 250 17.91 -25.19 34.42
CA THR A 250 18.07 -26.10 33.27
C THR A 250 19.45 -26.75 33.17
N GLY A 251 20.45 -26.22 33.88
CA GLY A 251 21.85 -26.64 33.76
C GLY A 251 22.49 -26.29 32.41
N SER A 252 21.81 -25.52 31.54
CA SER A 252 22.25 -25.24 30.17
C SER A 252 22.22 -23.74 29.88
N TYR A 253 23.37 -23.18 29.52
CA TYR A 253 23.48 -21.80 29.06
C TYR A 253 22.60 -21.56 27.83
N THR A 254 22.66 -22.46 26.84
CA THR A 254 21.91 -22.34 25.60
C THR A 254 20.40 -22.31 25.85
N THR A 255 19.91 -23.22 26.68
CA THR A 255 18.48 -23.27 27.03
C THR A 255 18.05 -22.01 27.78
N ALA A 256 18.89 -21.53 28.71
CA ALA A 256 18.62 -20.29 29.43
C ALA A 256 18.56 -19.07 28.49
N MET A 257 19.49 -18.96 27.54
CA MET A 257 19.47 -17.88 26.56
C MET A 257 18.27 -17.96 25.61
N LYS A 258 17.87 -19.17 25.19
CA LYS A 258 16.62 -19.36 24.43
C LYS A 258 15.40 -18.87 25.21
N SER A 259 15.31 -19.17 26.51
CA SER A 259 14.25 -18.63 27.38
C SER A 259 14.25 -17.10 27.42
N VAL A 260 15.44 -16.49 27.56
CA VAL A 260 15.59 -15.01 27.56
C VAL A 260 15.13 -14.40 26.25
N VAL A 261 15.57 -14.95 25.11
CA VAL A 261 15.17 -14.45 23.78
C VAL A 261 13.66 -14.61 23.57
N ALA A 262 13.06 -15.74 23.94
CA ALA A 262 11.61 -15.92 23.89
C ALA A 262 10.86 -14.86 24.72
N ALA A 263 11.39 -14.50 25.90
CA ALA A 263 10.84 -13.43 26.73
C ALA A 263 11.02 -12.03 26.11
N VAL A 264 12.10 -11.80 25.36
CA VAL A 264 12.29 -10.55 24.58
C VAL A 264 11.26 -10.47 23.46
N LEU A 265 11.06 -11.54 22.69
CA LEU A 265 10.11 -11.58 21.57
C LEU A 265 8.64 -11.42 21.99
N ALA A 266 8.32 -11.79 23.23
CA ALA A 266 6.98 -11.63 23.82
C ALA A 266 6.82 -10.31 24.59
N SER A 267 7.87 -9.49 24.70
CA SER A 267 7.85 -8.24 25.47
C SER A 267 7.02 -7.16 24.77
N PRO A 268 6.20 -6.38 25.49
CA PRO A 268 5.57 -5.19 24.94
C PRO A 268 6.58 -4.21 24.31
N LYS A 269 7.81 -4.12 24.84
CA LYS A 269 8.87 -3.28 24.28
C LYS A 269 9.33 -3.74 22.88
N PHE A 270 9.14 -5.01 22.54
CA PHE A 270 9.44 -5.55 21.20
C PHE A 270 8.21 -5.47 20.28
N ILE A 271 7.05 -5.87 20.80
CA ILE A 271 5.80 -5.99 20.03
C ILE A 271 5.25 -4.63 19.63
N TYR A 272 5.30 -3.63 20.52
CA TYR A 272 4.72 -2.32 20.26
C TYR A 272 5.71 -1.35 19.62
N VAL A 273 5.17 -0.55 18.71
CA VAL A 273 5.76 0.67 18.17
C VAL A 273 5.25 1.79 19.07
N VAL A 274 6.04 2.12 20.09
CA VAL A 274 5.70 3.16 21.07
C VAL A 274 6.60 4.36 20.86
N GLU A 275 6.00 5.54 20.97
CA GLU A 275 6.71 6.81 21.08
C GLU A 275 6.53 7.32 22.51
N SER A 276 7.55 7.97 23.08
CA SER A 276 7.48 8.42 24.47
C SER A 276 6.33 9.42 24.65
N LYS A 277 5.51 9.19 25.68
CA LYS A 277 4.39 10.05 26.02
C LYS A 277 4.90 11.41 26.52
N GLN A 278 4.35 12.49 25.96
CA GLN A 278 4.45 13.85 26.50
C GLN A 278 3.05 14.47 26.54
N GLY A 279 2.94 15.65 27.15
CA GLY A 279 1.68 16.37 27.36
C GLY A 279 0.79 16.37 26.11
N ALA A 280 -0.49 16.13 26.32
CA ALA A 280 -1.45 16.00 25.23
C ALA A 280 -1.54 17.32 24.44
N GLY A 281 -1.50 17.25 23.11
CA GLY A 281 -1.57 18.42 22.23
C GLY A 281 -0.27 19.19 21.99
N GLU A 282 0.81 18.93 22.73
CA GLU A 282 2.11 19.55 22.45
C GLU A 282 2.83 18.84 21.30
N LYS A 283 3.14 19.61 20.25
CA LYS A 283 3.97 19.17 19.13
C LYS A 283 5.43 19.13 19.58
N THR A 284 6.02 17.94 19.62
CA THR A 284 7.43 17.77 19.99
C THR A 284 8.21 17.00 18.93
N PRO A 285 9.51 17.31 18.73
CA PRO A 285 10.35 16.53 17.81
C PRO A 285 10.42 15.07 18.27
N ALA A 286 10.33 14.14 17.31
CA ALA A 286 10.66 12.74 17.56
C ALA A 286 12.15 12.65 17.96
N ASN A 287 12.44 11.86 18.99
CA ASN A 287 13.82 11.62 19.38
C ASN A 287 14.55 10.74 18.34
N ASP A 288 15.87 10.66 18.44
CA ASP A 288 16.67 9.98 17.42
C ASP A 288 16.37 8.46 17.32
N TYR A 289 16.02 7.78 18.41
CA TYR A 289 15.58 6.37 18.36
C TYR A 289 14.19 6.20 17.73
N GLU A 290 13.27 7.14 18.00
CA GLU A 290 11.95 7.17 17.35
C GLU A 290 12.08 7.39 15.84
N LEU A 291 12.98 8.27 15.41
CA LEU A 291 13.30 8.46 13.99
C LEU A 291 13.89 7.20 13.36
N ALA A 292 14.84 6.53 14.05
CA ALA A 292 15.39 5.27 13.59
C ALA A 292 14.29 4.20 13.40
N GLN A 293 13.39 4.07 14.38
CA GLN A 293 12.26 3.15 14.33
C GLN A 293 11.30 3.48 13.18
N ARG A 294 10.93 4.77 13.02
CA ARG A 294 10.05 5.20 11.92
C ARG A 294 10.68 4.88 10.56
N LEU A 295 11.97 5.18 10.37
CA LEU A 295 12.70 4.87 9.14
C LEU A 295 12.77 3.37 8.84
N SER A 296 13.09 2.54 9.84
CA SER A 296 13.24 1.10 9.63
C SER A 296 11.92 0.42 9.33
N LEU A 297 10.83 0.82 10.00
CA LEU A 297 9.50 0.28 9.71
C LEU A 297 8.97 0.77 8.36
N PHE A 298 9.22 2.04 8.02
CA PHE A 298 8.85 2.61 6.73
C PHE A 298 9.56 1.92 5.56
N LEU A 299 10.89 1.83 5.58
CA LEU A 299 11.66 1.38 4.42
C LEU A 299 11.87 -0.13 4.36
N TRP A 300 11.95 -0.79 5.51
CA TRP A 300 12.30 -2.22 5.62
C TRP A 300 11.22 -3.08 6.25
N SER A 301 10.14 -2.49 6.78
CA SER A 301 9.14 -3.19 7.58
C SER A 301 9.79 -4.07 8.65
N SER A 302 10.84 -3.55 9.31
CA SER A 302 11.67 -4.29 10.26
C SER A 302 12.33 -3.35 11.27
N ILE A 303 13.16 -3.90 12.16
CA ILE A 303 13.92 -3.15 13.15
C ILE A 303 15.14 -2.43 12.52
N PRO A 304 15.64 -1.35 13.16
CA PRO A 304 16.87 -0.68 12.76
C PRO A 304 18.08 -1.61 12.75
N ASP A 305 19.04 -1.33 11.86
CA ASP A 305 20.37 -1.92 11.91
C ASP A 305 21.35 -1.08 12.72
N GLU A 306 22.55 -1.62 12.97
CA GLU A 306 23.55 -0.94 13.80
C GLU A 306 23.96 0.44 13.28
N PRO A 307 24.20 0.69 11.97
CA PRO A 307 24.50 2.04 11.49
C PRO A 307 23.39 3.06 11.81
N LEU A 308 22.13 2.65 11.74
CA LEU A 308 21.00 3.53 12.06
C LEU A 308 20.87 3.73 13.58
N LEU A 309 21.07 2.68 14.39
CA LEU A 309 21.09 2.78 15.85
C LEU A 309 22.27 3.60 16.37
N ALA A 310 23.45 3.50 15.75
CA ALA A 310 24.62 4.30 16.10
C ALA A 310 24.35 5.80 15.88
N ALA A 311 23.81 6.16 14.71
CA ALA A 311 23.39 7.54 14.44
C ALA A 311 22.31 8.02 15.44
N ALA A 312 21.43 7.11 15.89
CA ALA A 312 20.43 7.41 16.91
C ALA A 312 21.06 7.67 18.28
N ARG A 313 21.97 6.79 18.69
CA ARG A 313 22.72 6.83 19.95
C ARG A 313 23.57 8.10 20.06
N GLU A 314 24.13 8.55 18.94
CA GLU A 314 24.92 9.79 18.84
C GLU A 314 24.07 11.06 18.71
N GLY A 315 22.74 10.95 18.63
CA GLY A 315 21.84 12.09 18.54
C GLY A 315 21.91 12.86 17.21
N GLN A 316 22.31 12.18 16.13
CA GLN A 316 22.58 12.82 14.84
C GLN A 316 21.41 12.73 13.85
N LEU A 317 20.46 11.82 14.03
CA LEU A 317 19.37 11.57 13.06
C LEU A 317 18.40 12.74 12.90
N ARG A 318 18.30 13.64 13.89
CA ARG A 318 17.53 14.88 13.73
C ARG A 318 18.16 15.87 12.73
N GLN A 319 19.44 15.72 12.39
CA GLN A 319 20.12 16.57 11.42
C GLN A 319 19.65 16.20 10.00
N PRO A 320 19.13 17.16 9.20
CA PRO A 320 18.55 16.85 7.89
C PRO A 320 19.48 16.12 6.91
N ALA A 321 20.78 16.45 6.94
CA ALA A 321 21.78 15.80 6.09
C ALA A 321 22.00 14.33 6.47
N VAL A 322 22.21 14.05 7.76
CA VAL A 322 22.39 12.68 8.28
C VAL A 322 21.14 11.83 8.02
N LEU A 323 19.95 12.41 8.25
CA LEU A 323 18.68 11.76 7.96
C LEU A 323 18.58 11.33 6.49
N GLU A 324 18.89 12.24 5.56
CA GLU A 324 18.87 11.93 4.12
C GLU A 324 19.91 10.87 3.76
N THR A 325 21.14 10.97 4.29
CA THR A 325 22.17 9.96 4.08
C THR A 325 21.71 8.57 4.51
N GLN A 326 21.07 8.46 5.68
CA GLN A 326 20.52 7.19 6.16
C GLN A 326 19.37 6.69 5.29
N VAL A 327 18.43 7.55 4.88
CA VAL A 327 17.34 7.17 3.96
C VAL A 327 17.90 6.60 2.65
N ARG A 328 18.86 7.29 2.02
CA ARG A 328 19.48 6.83 0.77
C ARG A 328 20.24 5.51 0.93
N ARG A 329 21.01 5.38 2.02
CA ARG A 329 21.67 4.11 2.37
C ARG A 329 20.66 2.98 2.51
N MET A 330 19.55 3.24 3.19
CA MET A 330 18.52 2.23 3.45
C MET A 330 17.77 1.83 2.18
N LEU A 331 17.55 2.75 1.24
CA LEU A 331 17.01 2.43 -0.08
C LEU A 331 17.95 1.51 -0.89
N ASN A 332 19.27 1.68 -0.72
CA ASN A 332 20.30 0.86 -1.35
C ASN A 332 20.57 -0.48 -0.63
N ASP A 333 19.86 -0.79 0.45
CA ASP A 333 19.93 -2.08 1.14
C ASP A 333 18.88 -3.05 0.58
N ARG A 334 19.20 -4.35 0.49
CA ARG A 334 18.27 -5.38 -0.01
C ARG A 334 16.95 -5.45 0.74
N ARG A 335 16.91 -5.03 2.01
CA ARG A 335 15.68 -4.94 2.82
C ARG A 335 14.68 -3.92 2.28
N SER A 336 15.10 -2.97 1.45
CA SER A 336 14.20 -2.01 0.79
C SER A 336 13.19 -2.66 -0.17
N ARG A 337 13.38 -3.95 -0.50
CA ARG A 337 12.38 -4.77 -1.19
C ARG A 337 11.04 -4.83 -0.46
N ALA A 338 11.02 -4.57 0.85
CA ALA A 338 9.80 -4.43 1.64
C ALA A 338 8.84 -3.37 1.07
N LEU A 339 9.34 -2.31 0.40
CA LEU A 339 8.48 -1.32 -0.25
C LEU A 339 7.67 -1.94 -1.41
N SER A 340 8.25 -2.88 -2.17
CA SER A 340 7.53 -3.64 -3.20
C SER A 340 6.58 -4.67 -2.58
N GLU A 341 7.12 -5.53 -1.70
CA GLU A 341 6.38 -6.66 -1.13
C GLU A 341 5.24 -6.24 -0.20
N ASN A 342 5.37 -5.10 0.48
CA ASN A 342 4.43 -4.65 1.50
C ASN A 342 3.65 -3.41 1.06
N PHE A 343 4.34 -2.31 0.74
CA PHE A 343 3.68 -1.05 0.36
C PHE A 343 3.02 -1.15 -1.03
N ALA A 344 3.76 -1.44 -2.09
CA ALA A 344 3.24 -1.42 -3.46
C ALA A 344 2.11 -2.44 -3.66
N ARG A 345 2.26 -3.63 -3.07
CA ARG A 345 1.23 -4.67 -3.06
C ARG A 345 -0.11 -4.18 -2.46
N GLN A 346 -0.07 -3.43 -1.36
CA GLN A 346 -1.25 -2.87 -0.70
C GLN A 346 -1.79 -1.62 -1.40
N TRP A 347 -0.90 -0.72 -1.83
CA TRP A 347 -1.23 0.49 -2.60
C TRP A 347 -2.01 0.11 -3.88
N LEU A 348 -1.51 -0.87 -4.62
CA LEU A 348 -2.16 -1.38 -5.84
C LEU A 348 -3.35 -2.29 -5.54
N ARG A 349 -3.63 -2.62 -4.27
CA ARG A 349 -4.70 -3.55 -3.82
C ARG A 349 -4.62 -4.94 -4.43
N LEU A 350 -3.41 -5.43 -4.71
CA LEU A 350 -3.19 -6.72 -5.39
C LEU A 350 -3.71 -7.92 -4.59
N ASP A 351 -3.93 -7.76 -3.29
CA ASP A 351 -4.64 -8.71 -2.43
C ASP A 351 -5.97 -9.21 -3.02
N GLN A 352 -6.71 -8.33 -3.68
CA GLN A 352 -8.02 -8.65 -4.27
C GLN A 352 -7.94 -9.66 -5.41
N LEU A 353 -6.77 -9.79 -6.05
CA LEU A 353 -6.57 -10.73 -7.14
C LEU A 353 -6.62 -12.20 -6.68
N ILE A 354 -6.30 -12.46 -5.40
CA ILE A 354 -6.34 -13.81 -4.81
C ILE A 354 -7.78 -14.33 -4.82
N THR A 355 -8.74 -13.46 -4.47
CA THR A 355 -10.16 -13.77 -4.40
C THR A 355 -10.90 -13.54 -5.73
N ALA A 356 -10.27 -12.89 -6.72
CA ALA A 356 -10.84 -12.77 -8.06
C ALA A 356 -11.00 -14.17 -8.71
N VAL A 357 -12.24 -14.47 -9.14
CA VAL A 357 -12.59 -15.76 -9.75
C VAL A 357 -13.35 -15.49 -11.06
N PRO A 358 -12.66 -15.38 -12.21
CA PRO A 358 -13.33 -15.41 -13.51
C PRO A 358 -14.12 -16.71 -13.65
N ASP A 359 -15.30 -16.66 -14.26
CA ASP A 359 -16.11 -17.85 -14.48
C ASP A 359 -15.34 -18.91 -15.28
N PHE A 360 -15.37 -20.16 -14.80
CA PHE A 360 -14.55 -21.22 -15.40
C PHE A 360 -15.03 -21.57 -16.80
N ASP A 361 -16.33 -21.71 -17.01
CA ASP A 361 -16.89 -22.13 -18.30
C ASP A 361 -16.64 -21.09 -19.38
N ARG A 362 -16.71 -19.81 -19.01
CA ARG A 362 -16.41 -18.70 -19.91
C ARG A 362 -14.92 -18.47 -20.13
N PHE A 363 -14.09 -18.61 -19.09
CA PHE A 363 -12.67 -18.26 -19.12
C PHE A 363 -11.75 -19.45 -18.83
N GLN A 364 -12.03 -20.62 -19.41
CA GLN A 364 -11.21 -21.83 -19.23
C GLN A 364 -9.71 -21.62 -19.50
N VAL A 365 -9.36 -20.67 -20.38
CA VAL A 365 -7.96 -20.32 -20.68
C VAL A 365 -7.21 -19.79 -19.45
N TYR A 366 -7.91 -19.11 -18.54
CA TYR A 366 -7.36 -18.53 -17.30
C TYR A 366 -6.97 -19.59 -16.26
N TYR A 367 -7.40 -20.84 -16.46
CA TYR A 367 -7.19 -21.95 -15.53
C TYR A 367 -6.21 -22.98 -16.10
N SER A 368 -5.48 -23.61 -15.19
CA SER A 368 -4.66 -24.80 -15.48
C SER A 368 -4.87 -25.85 -14.39
N ARG A 369 -5.09 -27.10 -14.77
CA ARG A 369 -5.11 -28.24 -13.85
C ARG A 369 -3.69 -28.71 -13.57
N ILE A 370 -3.27 -28.70 -12.31
CA ILE A 370 -1.97 -29.20 -11.86
C ILE A 370 -2.23 -30.27 -10.79
N GLY A 371 -1.98 -31.53 -11.16
CA GLY A 371 -2.45 -32.67 -10.37
C GLY A 371 -3.97 -32.69 -10.23
N CYS A 372 -4.46 -32.67 -8.99
CA CYS A 372 -5.90 -32.62 -8.67
C CYS A 372 -6.43 -31.20 -8.45
N GLU A 373 -5.60 -30.17 -8.54
CA GLU A 373 -5.95 -28.79 -8.22
C GLU A 373 -6.15 -27.93 -9.47
N GLN A 374 -7.05 -26.96 -9.40
CA GLN A 374 -7.21 -25.91 -10.41
C GLN A 374 -6.44 -24.65 -9.99
N TRP A 375 -5.50 -24.24 -10.83
CA TRP A 375 -4.66 -23.06 -10.63
C TRP A 375 -5.13 -21.92 -11.54
N LYS A 376 -5.16 -20.71 -10.98
CA LYS A 376 -5.51 -19.47 -11.70
C LYS A 376 -4.25 -18.81 -12.25
N PHE A 377 -4.33 -18.26 -13.46
CA PHE A 377 -3.22 -17.54 -14.07
C PHE A 377 -2.91 -16.20 -13.37
N GLY A 378 -3.89 -15.56 -12.73
CA GLY A 378 -3.78 -14.21 -12.14
C GLY A 378 -2.63 -14.01 -11.16
N LEU A 379 -2.18 -15.05 -10.48
CA LEU A 379 -1.03 -14.89 -9.58
C LEU A 379 0.21 -14.52 -10.36
N GLN A 380 0.44 -15.14 -11.50
CA GLN A 380 1.57 -14.77 -12.35
C GLN A 380 1.50 -13.33 -12.84
N THR A 381 0.29 -12.80 -13.06
CA THR A 381 0.09 -11.42 -13.53
C THR A 381 0.41 -10.41 -12.43
N MET A 382 0.31 -10.78 -11.14
CA MET A 382 0.67 -9.91 -10.00
C MET A 382 2.15 -9.52 -9.97
N VAL A 383 3.03 -10.35 -10.54
CA VAL A 383 4.48 -10.12 -10.54
C VAL A 383 4.86 -8.92 -11.41
N GLU A 384 4.13 -8.70 -12.52
CA GLU A 384 4.42 -7.65 -13.49
C GLU A 384 4.46 -6.23 -12.88
N PRO A 385 3.41 -5.75 -12.18
CA PRO A 385 3.44 -4.41 -11.57
C PRO A 385 4.45 -4.30 -10.42
N LEU A 386 4.72 -5.39 -9.68
CA LEU A 386 5.69 -5.39 -8.58
C LEU A 386 7.14 -5.30 -9.09
N LEU A 387 7.49 -6.02 -10.16
CA LEU A 387 8.81 -5.88 -10.78
C LEU A 387 8.99 -4.52 -11.47
N LEU A 388 7.92 -3.92 -12.00
CA LEU A 388 7.96 -2.53 -12.46
C LEU A 388 8.27 -1.59 -11.29
N PHE A 389 7.60 -1.74 -10.15
CA PHE A 389 7.87 -0.97 -8.92
C PHE A 389 9.33 -1.08 -8.49
N GLU A 390 9.85 -2.30 -8.40
CA GLU A 390 11.25 -2.55 -8.03
C GLU A 390 12.22 -1.92 -9.02
N SER A 391 11.92 -1.93 -10.32
CA SER A 391 12.74 -1.24 -11.32
C SER A 391 12.74 0.27 -11.16
N VAL A 392 11.61 0.89 -10.86
CA VAL A 392 11.52 2.33 -10.63
C VAL A 392 12.27 2.72 -9.36
N GLN A 393 12.16 1.90 -8.31
CA GLN A 393 12.87 2.09 -7.04
C GLN A 393 14.38 1.96 -7.18
N VAL A 394 14.87 0.86 -7.79
CA VAL A 394 16.30 0.55 -7.88
C VAL A 394 17.02 1.46 -8.88
N GLU A 395 16.40 1.77 -10.02
CA GLU A 395 16.97 2.65 -11.05
C GLU A 395 16.69 4.14 -10.76
N ASP A 396 16.11 4.47 -9.59
CA ASP A 396 15.69 5.82 -9.15
C ASP A 396 14.96 6.63 -10.24
N ARG A 397 14.01 5.97 -10.92
CA ARG A 397 13.28 6.56 -12.05
C ARG A 397 12.08 7.37 -11.58
N SER A 398 11.49 8.10 -12.53
CA SER A 398 10.26 8.83 -12.28
C SER A 398 9.11 7.88 -11.94
N ILE A 399 8.38 8.18 -10.88
CA ILE A 399 7.14 7.47 -10.51
C ILE A 399 6.07 7.56 -11.60
N MET A 400 6.17 8.49 -12.55
CA MET A 400 5.25 8.59 -13.69
C MET A 400 5.26 7.34 -14.59
N LEU A 401 6.30 6.50 -14.49
CA LEU A 401 6.33 5.19 -15.17
C LEU A 401 5.25 4.22 -14.66
N PHE A 402 4.68 4.47 -13.48
CA PHE A 402 3.50 3.73 -13.01
C PHE A 402 2.23 4.09 -13.79
N VAL A 403 2.15 5.30 -14.36
CA VAL A 403 1.06 5.67 -15.27
C VAL A 403 1.31 5.08 -16.65
N ASP A 404 2.51 5.32 -17.17
CA ASP A 404 2.89 4.88 -18.51
C ASP A 404 4.38 4.55 -18.60
N SER A 405 4.66 3.27 -18.85
CA SER A 405 6.01 2.74 -19.01
C SER A 405 6.14 2.13 -20.39
N ASN A 406 7.27 2.38 -21.06
CA ASN A 406 7.58 1.76 -22.34
C ASN A 406 8.17 0.34 -22.21
N TYR A 407 8.25 -0.20 -21.00
CA TYR A 407 8.73 -1.56 -20.73
C TYR A 407 7.92 -2.24 -19.63
N ALA A 408 7.93 -3.57 -19.62
CA ALA A 408 7.38 -4.39 -18.54
C ALA A 408 8.28 -5.60 -18.26
N TYR A 409 8.16 -6.19 -17.07
CA TYR A 409 8.76 -7.47 -16.75
C TYR A 409 7.74 -8.58 -16.95
N ARG A 410 7.96 -9.46 -17.94
CA ARG A 410 7.02 -10.53 -18.28
C ARG A 410 7.72 -11.86 -18.54
N SER A 411 7.11 -12.94 -18.06
CA SER A 411 7.43 -14.30 -18.52
C SER A 411 7.03 -14.49 -19.98
N ASP A 412 7.48 -15.58 -20.60
CA ASP A 412 7.05 -15.91 -21.96
C ASP A 412 5.53 -16.18 -22.01
N GLU A 413 4.97 -16.86 -21.00
CA GLU A 413 3.52 -17.05 -20.87
C GLU A 413 2.75 -15.73 -20.73
N LEU A 414 3.21 -14.83 -19.85
CA LEU A 414 2.55 -13.54 -19.66
C LEU A 414 2.69 -12.64 -20.88
N GLN A 415 3.81 -12.68 -21.60
CA GLN A 415 3.93 -11.94 -22.86
C GLN A 415 2.94 -12.46 -23.92
N ALA A 416 2.79 -13.78 -24.02
CA ALA A 416 1.83 -14.39 -24.94
C ALA A 416 0.37 -14.08 -24.55
N TRP A 417 0.08 -13.90 -23.25
CA TRP A 417 -1.22 -13.44 -22.76
C TRP A 417 -1.69 -12.15 -23.43
N TYR A 418 -0.78 -11.18 -23.60
CA TYR A 418 -1.08 -9.91 -24.25
C TYR A 418 -1.02 -9.99 -25.78
N ASN A 419 0.01 -10.65 -26.35
CA ASN A 419 0.26 -10.61 -27.80
C ASN A 419 -0.53 -11.65 -28.61
N LYS A 420 -1.06 -12.69 -27.97
CA LYS A 420 -1.79 -13.80 -28.60
C LYS A 420 -3.06 -14.13 -27.80
N PRO A 421 -3.98 -13.17 -27.60
CA PRO A 421 -5.07 -13.30 -26.65
C PRO A 421 -6.00 -14.49 -26.95
N GLU A 422 -6.11 -14.94 -28.20
CA GLU A 422 -6.94 -16.08 -28.62
C GLU A 422 -6.32 -17.43 -28.22
N ALA A 423 -4.99 -17.52 -28.18
CA ALA A 423 -4.25 -18.74 -27.89
C ALA A 423 -2.94 -18.45 -27.14
N PRO A 424 -3.00 -17.88 -25.92
CA PRO A 424 -1.82 -17.40 -25.20
C PRO A 424 -0.87 -18.53 -24.77
N PHE A 425 -1.36 -19.77 -24.76
CA PHE A 425 -0.57 -20.96 -24.45
C PHE A 425 -0.43 -21.92 -25.64
N GLY A 426 -0.71 -21.44 -26.86
CA GLY A 426 -0.70 -22.26 -28.07
C GLY A 426 -1.66 -23.44 -27.98
N THR A 427 -1.18 -24.64 -28.30
CA THR A 427 -1.96 -25.89 -28.30
C THR A 427 -2.02 -26.59 -26.93
N ARG A 428 -1.50 -25.97 -25.86
CA ARG A 428 -1.46 -26.59 -24.52
C ARG A 428 -2.88 -26.76 -23.95
N GLY A 429 -3.23 -28.01 -23.65
CA GLY A 429 -4.46 -28.36 -22.94
C GLY A 429 -4.51 -27.79 -21.52
N ASN A 430 -5.62 -28.01 -20.80
CA ASN A 430 -5.81 -27.49 -19.45
C ASN A 430 -4.79 -28.09 -18.44
N ARG A 431 -4.29 -29.31 -18.67
CA ARG A 431 -3.33 -29.94 -17.77
C ARG A 431 -1.93 -29.33 -17.91
N ASN A 432 -1.37 -28.80 -16.81
CA ASN A 432 -0.03 -28.22 -16.73
C ASN A 432 0.25 -27.15 -17.81
N ARG A 433 -0.74 -26.30 -18.09
CA ARG A 433 -0.71 -25.33 -19.20
C ARG A 433 0.36 -24.24 -19.01
N PHE A 434 0.56 -23.81 -17.76
CA PHE A 434 1.52 -22.79 -17.36
C PHE A 434 2.26 -23.19 -16.07
N ASN A 435 3.45 -22.62 -15.88
CA ASN A 435 4.33 -22.94 -14.76
C ASN A 435 3.96 -22.17 -13.49
N THR A 436 3.51 -22.85 -12.42
CA THR A 436 3.14 -22.22 -11.14
C THR A 436 4.24 -22.23 -10.08
N PHE A 437 5.45 -22.66 -10.45
CA PHE A 437 6.62 -22.64 -9.57
C PHE A 437 7.44 -21.38 -9.83
N THR A 438 8.65 -21.54 -10.35
CA THR A 438 9.59 -20.47 -10.64
C THR A 438 9.75 -20.33 -12.14
N GLN A 439 9.65 -19.10 -12.67
CA GLN A 439 9.76 -18.84 -14.09
C GLN A 439 10.60 -17.58 -14.38
N PRO A 440 11.26 -17.50 -15.56
CA PRO A 440 12.02 -16.32 -15.94
C PRO A 440 11.07 -15.19 -16.36
N PHE A 441 11.24 -14.02 -15.78
CA PHE A 441 10.67 -12.75 -16.21
C PHE A 441 11.75 -11.91 -16.86
N ARG A 442 11.47 -11.33 -18.02
CA ARG A 442 12.42 -10.48 -18.76
C ARG A 442 11.87 -9.07 -18.88
N LYS A 443 12.75 -8.08 -18.76
CA LYS A 443 12.47 -6.69 -19.14
C LYS A 443 12.26 -6.67 -20.65
N ARG A 444 11.05 -6.33 -21.08
CA ARG A 444 10.64 -6.30 -22.49
C ARG A 444 10.21 -4.90 -22.85
N GLN A 445 10.69 -4.41 -23.98
CA GLN A 445 10.17 -3.19 -24.59
C GLN A 445 8.74 -3.45 -25.07
N LEU A 446 7.84 -2.51 -24.77
CA LEU A 446 6.46 -2.56 -25.23
C LEU A 446 6.35 -1.85 -26.58
N THR A 447 5.51 -2.39 -27.46
CA THR A 447 5.31 -1.90 -28.84
C THR A 447 4.10 -0.97 -28.96
N THR A 448 3.31 -0.81 -27.90
CA THR A 448 2.11 0.04 -27.84
C THR A 448 1.99 0.64 -26.44
N ARG A 449 1.37 1.82 -26.32
CA ARG A 449 1.07 2.46 -25.03
C ARG A 449 -0.31 2.05 -24.50
N ARG A 450 -1.06 1.20 -25.22
CA ARG A 450 -2.19 0.44 -24.65
C ARG A 450 -1.75 -0.38 -23.45
N GLU A 451 -0.50 -0.80 -23.44
CA GLU A 451 0.15 -1.52 -22.35
C GLU A 451 1.12 -0.60 -21.59
N GLY A 452 1.64 -1.08 -20.45
CA GLY A 452 2.64 -0.37 -19.66
C GLY A 452 2.05 0.50 -18.56
N GLY A 453 2.85 0.74 -17.52
CA GLY A 453 2.34 1.23 -16.24
C GLY A 453 1.60 0.14 -15.46
N VAL A 454 0.91 0.53 -14.39
CA VAL A 454 0.16 -0.41 -13.53
C VAL A 454 -1.32 -0.51 -13.92
N ILE A 455 -1.89 0.53 -14.55
CA ILE A 455 -3.32 0.67 -14.84
C ILE A 455 -3.83 -0.47 -15.74
N THR A 456 -3.06 -0.81 -16.78
CA THR A 456 -3.47 -1.73 -17.84
C THR A 456 -2.90 -3.14 -17.67
N THR A 457 -2.45 -3.48 -16.46
CA THR A 457 -1.94 -4.83 -16.17
C THR A 457 -3.09 -5.83 -16.03
N ALA A 458 -2.88 -7.06 -16.49
CA ALA A 458 -3.87 -8.13 -16.38
C ALA A 458 -4.27 -8.41 -14.92
N ALA A 459 -3.36 -8.19 -13.96
CA ALA A 459 -3.67 -8.25 -12.52
C ALA A 459 -4.78 -7.27 -12.13
N VAL A 460 -4.58 -5.99 -12.44
CA VAL A 460 -5.54 -4.92 -12.11
C VAL A 460 -6.85 -5.13 -12.84
N LEU A 461 -6.81 -5.42 -14.14
CA LEU A 461 -8.00 -5.61 -14.97
C LEU A 461 -8.84 -6.81 -14.53
N THR A 462 -8.20 -7.86 -14.02
CA THR A 462 -8.90 -9.05 -13.51
C THR A 462 -9.52 -8.82 -12.13
N MET A 463 -8.77 -8.27 -11.17
CA MET A 463 -9.28 -8.07 -9.81
C MET A 463 -10.38 -7.01 -9.72
N THR A 464 -10.46 -6.12 -10.72
CA THR A 464 -11.51 -5.10 -10.85
C THR A 464 -12.69 -5.54 -11.71
N SER A 465 -12.80 -6.83 -12.07
CA SER A 465 -13.92 -7.38 -12.84
C SER A 465 -14.84 -8.27 -11.97
N THR A 466 -15.99 -8.67 -12.51
CA THR A 466 -16.84 -9.72 -11.91
C THR A 466 -16.57 -11.06 -12.61
N PRO A 467 -17.08 -12.19 -12.09
CA PRO A 467 -16.83 -13.49 -12.70
C PRO A 467 -17.21 -13.57 -14.19
N LEU A 468 -18.32 -12.96 -14.58
CA LEU A 468 -18.87 -13.07 -15.93
C LEU A 468 -18.65 -11.82 -16.79
N ARG A 469 -18.26 -10.67 -16.24
CA ARG A 469 -18.13 -9.44 -17.02
C ARG A 469 -17.15 -8.43 -16.43
N THR A 470 -16.86 -7.39 -17.21
CA THR A 470 -16.14 -6.21 -16.74
C THR A 470 -17.01 -5.42 -15.74
N SER A 471 -16.36 -4.62 -14.91
CA SER A 471 -17.03 -3.69 -14.01
C SER A 471 -16.40 -2.31 -14.12
N PRO A 472 -16.96 -1.42 -14.97
CA PRO A 472 -16.50 -0.03 -15.08
C PRO A 472 -16.48 0.68 -13.72
N ILE A 473 -17.47 0.42 -12.86
CA ILE A 473 -17.53 1.01 -11.51
C ILE A 473 -16.30 0.60 -10.68
N LYS A 474 -16.00 -0.70 -10.58
CA LYS A 474 -14.84 -1.18 -9.80
C LYS A 474 -13.52 -0.73 -10.40
N ARG A 475 -13.41 -0.72 -11.73
CA ARG A 475 -12.25 -0.23 -12.49
C ARG A 475 -12.00 1.25 -12.22
N GLY A 476 -13.01 2.09 -12.38
CA GLY A 476 -12.91 3.52 -12.14
C GLY A 476 -12.64 3.86 -10.68
N ALA A 477 -13.30 3.16 -9.75
CA ALA A 477 -13.04 3.31 -8.31
C ALA A 477 -11.61 2.95 -7.94
N TRP A 478 -11.05 1.89 -8.55
CA TRP A 478 -9.64 1.53 -8.38
C TRP A 478 -8.72 2.63 -8.91
N VAL A 479 -8.95 3.15 -10.12
CA VAL A 479 -8.13 4.24 -10.68
C VAL A 479 -8.20 5.48 -9.79
N ALA A 480 -9.39 5.90 -9.36
CA ALA A 480 -9.58 7.05 -8.47
C ALA A 480 -8.82 6.87 -7.13
N THR A 481 -8.99 5.72 -6.50
CA THR A 481 -8.35 5.41 -5.21
C THR A 481 -6.83 5.28 -5.33
N VAL A 482 -6.35 4.48 -6.28
CA VAL A 482 -4.94 4.08 -6.36
C VAL A 482 -4.09 5.13 -7.07
N MET A 483 -4.57 5.67 -8.18
CA MET A 483 -3.80 6.62 -8.99
C MET A 483 -3.96 8.06 -8.51
N PHE A 484 -5.10 8.41 -7.91
CA PHE A 484 -5.39 9.79 -7.51
C PHE A 484 -5.64 10.00 -6.01
N ASN A 485 -5.54 8.93 -5.20
CA ASN A 485 -5.79 8.97 -3.75
C ASN A 485 -7.14 9.62 -3.42
N ASP A 486 -8.15 9.31 -4.23
CA ASP A 486 -9.45 9.96 -4.23
C ASP A 486 -10.56 8.90 -4.25
N PRO A 487 -10.67 8.09 -3.18
CA PRO A 487 -11.63 7.00 -3.14
C PRO A 487 -13.07 7.55 -3.26
N PRO A 488 -13.95 6.86 -4.02
CA PRO A 488 -15.34 7.26 -4.07
C PRO A 488 -16.01 7.06 -2.69
N PRO A 489 -17.03 7.86 -2.37
CA PRO A 489 -17.79 7.65 -1.14
C PRO A 489 -18.48 6.28 -1.14
N PRO A 490 -18.84 5.75 0.05
CA PRO A 490 -19.57 4.50 0.12
C PRO A 490 -20.90 4.61 -0.66
N PRO A 491 -21.33 3.52 -1.32
CA PRO A 491 -22.61 3.51 -2.01
C PRO A 491 -23.77 3.76 -1.04
N PRO A 492 -24.91 4.30 -1.52
CA PRO A 492 -26.14 4.38 -0.72
C PRO A 492 -26.58 3.00 -0.19
N ASP A 493 -27.32 2.97 0.92
CA ASP A 493 -27.78 1.73 1.55
C ASP A 493 -28.59 0.81 0.61
N VAL A 494 -29.24 1.40 -0.39
CA VAL A 494 -30.02 0.68 -1.41
C VAL A 494 -29.51 1.05 -2.79
N VAL A 495 -28.72 0.16 -3.39
CA VAL A 495 -28.28 0.28 -4.79
C VAL A 495 -28.98 -0.79 -5.62
N PRO A 496 -29.75 -0.41 -6.67
CA PRO A 496 -30.29 -1.37 -7.61
C PRO A 496 -29.18 -2.21 -8.24
N GLU A 497 -29.31 -3.54 -8.19
CA GLU A 497 -28.29 -4.41 -8.76
C GLU A 497 -28.18 -4.23 -10.29
N ILE A 498 -26.95 -4.34 -10.78
CA ILE A 498 -26.66 -4.47 -12.21
C ILE A 498 -26.46 -5.95 -12.48
N GLU A 499 -27.04 -6.42 -13.58
CA GLU A 499 -27.02 -7.82 -14.01
C GLU A 499 -25.62 -8.42 -13.89
N ALA A 500 -25.52 -9.61 -13.31
CA ALA A 500 -24.23 -10.25 -13.02
C ALA A 500 -23.51 -10.74 -14.30
N ASP A 501 -24.27 -11.12 -15.32
CA ASP A 501 -23.80 -11.56 -16.64
C ASP A 501 -24.04 -10.47 -17.69
N ASP A 502 -23.04 -10.21 -18.53
CA ASP A 502 -23.20 -9.26 -19.64
C ASP A 502 -24.16 -9.79 -20.72
N ALA A 503 -24.34 -11.10 -20.85
CA ALA A 503 -25.32 -11.68 -21.77
C ALA A 503 -26.75 -11.18 -21.47
N ALA A 504 -27.11 -10.94 -20.21
CA ALA A 504 -28.41 -10.42 -19.82
C ALA A 504 -28.59 -8.92 -20.17
N ILE A 505 -27.49 -8.16 -20.18
CA ILE A 505 -27.47 -6.75 -20.61
C ILE A 505 -27.57 -6.68 -22.14
N GLU A 506 -26.80 -7.52 -22.82
CA GLU A 506 -26.79 -7.65 -24.29
C GLU A 506 -28.15 -8.13 -24.83
N ALA A 507 -28.84 -9.04 -24.13
CA ALA A 507 -30.18 -9.48 -24.48
C ALA A 507 -31.23 -8.36 -24.46
N LYS A 508 -30.96 -7.27 -23.72
CA LYS A 508 -31.78 -6.04 -23.73
C LYS A 508 -31.35 -5.05 -24.82
N GLY A 509 -30.38 -5.41 -25.66
CA GLY A 509 -29.81 -4.56 -26.70
C GLY A 509 -28.90 -3.45 -26.18
N LEU A 510 -28.49 -3.51 -24.90
CA LEU A 510 -27.69 -2.49 -24.24
C LEU A 510 -26.22 -2.91 -24.13
N THR A 511 -25.32 -1.94 -24.18
CA THR A 511 -23.95 -2.07 -23.68
C THR A 511 -23.91 -1.85 -22.16
N ILE A 512 -22.84 -2.29 -21.50
CA ILE A 512 -22.65 -2.00 -20.07
C ILE A 512 -22.59 -0.49 -19.80
N ARG A 513 -22.03 0.29 -20.73
CA ARG A 513 -22.01 1.77 -20.65
C ARG A 513 -23.42 2.37 -20.69
N GLU A 514 -24.25 1.95 -21.62
CA GLU A 514 -25.65 2.41 -21.72
C GLU A 514 -26.46 1.97 -20.48
N ARG A 515 -26.27 0.74 -20.01
CA ARG A 515 -26.92 0.21 -18.80
C ARG A 515 -26.50 0.93 -17.52
N LEU A 516 -25.23 1.34 -17.43
CA LEU A 516 -24.72 2.16 -16.33
C LEU A 516 -25.24 3.59 -16.39
N LYS A 517 -25.34 4.19 -17.59
CA LYS A 517 -25.99 5.50 -17.75
C LYS A 517 -27.45 5.48 -17.31
N GLN A 518 -28.19 4.40 -17.59
CA GLN A 518 -29.55 4.21 -17.07
C GLN A 518 -29.58 4.10 -15.54
N HIS A 519 -28.60 3.43 -14.93
CA HIS A 519 -28.47 3.32 -13.47
C HIS A 519 -28.11 4.67 -12.82
N ALA A 520 -27.25 5.45 -13.46
CA ALA A 520 -26.77 6.74 -12.97
C ALA A 520 -27.76 7.90 -13.19
N ALA A 521 -28.94 7.63 -13.76
CA ALA A 521 -29.96 8.64 -14.04
C ALA A 521 -30.55 9.27 -12.76
N ASP A 522 -30.50 8.56 -11.62
CA ASP A 522 -30.86 9.12 -10.33
C ASP A 522 -29.83 10.15 -9.86
N GLN A 523 -30.32 11.32 -9.43
CA GLN A 523 -29.48 12.47 -9.08
C GLN A 523 -28.51 12.18 -7.90
N THR A 524 -28.85 11.22 -7.04
CA THR A 524 -28.00 10.74 -5.95
C THR A 524 -26.79 9.95 -6.47
N CYS A 525 -26.95 9.22 -7.57
CA CYS A 525 -25.92 8.38 -8.18
C CYS A 525 -25.07 9.16 -9.19
N ALA A 526 -25.65 10.13 -9.89
CA ALA A 526 -24.99 10.91 -10.95
C ALA A 526 -23.66 11.55 -10.51
N SER A 527 -23.59 12.09 -9.29
CA SER A 527 -22.38 12.79 -8.79
C SER A 527 -21.16 11.88 -8.65
N CYS A 528 -21.35 10.66 -8.14
CA CYS A 528 -20.29 9.66 -8.03
C CYS A 528 -19.93 9.08 -9.40
N HIS A 529 -20.94 8.81 -10.23
CA HIS A 529 -20.75 8.27 -11.58
C HIS A 529 -19.98 9.23 -12.50
N ALA A 530 -20.21 10.55 -12.40
CA ALA A 530 -19.45 11.54 -13.17
C ALA A 530 -17.92 11.44 -12.95
N ARG A 531 -17.50 10.98 -11.76
CA ARG A 531 -16.09 10.80 -11.39
C ARG A 531 -15.55 9.43 -11.76
N ILE A 532 -16.34 8.39 -11.51
CA ILE A 532 -15.91 6.99 -11.61
C ILE A 532 -16.01 6.49 -13.05
N ASP A 533 -17.11 6.80 -13.73
CA ASP A 533 -17.46 6.19 -15.00
C ASP A 533 -16.45 6.48 -16.11
N PRO A 534 -15.94 7.72 -16.31
CA PRO A 534 -14.90 7.95 -17.31
C PRO A 534 -13.64 7.12 -17.06
N LEU A 535 -13.24 6.97 -15.80
CA LEU A 535 -12.07 6.19 -15.39
C LEU A 535 -12.27 4.67 -15.57
N GLY A 536 -13.53 4.22 -15.53
CA GLY A 536 -13.91 2.83 -15.77
C GLY A 536 -14.09 2.51 -17.25
N PHE A 537 -14.80 3.35 -17.99
CA PHE A 537 -15.13 3.14 -19.40
C PHE A 537 -13.90 3.11 -20.29
N VAL A 538 -12.87 3.91 -19.98
CA VAL A 538 -11.61 3.86 -20.74
C VAL A 538 -10.95 2.48 -20.71
N LEU A 539 -11.21 1.69 -19.67
CA LEU A 539 -10.67 0.35 -19.52
C LEU A 539 -11.56 -0.74 -20.15
N GLU A 540 -12.71 -0.39 -20.74
CA GLU A 540 -13.61 -1.40 -21.32
C GLU A 540 -13.05 -2.11 -22.54
N SER A 541 -12.06 -1.52 -23.22
CA SER A 541 -11.24 -2.17 -24.25
C SER A 541 -10.39 -3.33 -23.74
N PHE A 542 -10.48 -3.66 -22.45
CA PHE A 542 -9.92 -4.87 -21.86
C PHE A 542 -11.03 -5.78 -21.33
N ASP A 543 -10.97 -7.06 -21.67
CA ASP A 543 -11.89 -8.09 -21.18
C ASP A 543 -11.73 -8.36 -19.67
N PRO A 544 -12.58 -9.20 -19.05
CA PRO A 544 -12.53 -9.47 -17.61
C PRO A 544 -11.22 -10.12 -17.11
N ILE A 545 -10.38 -10.64 -18.00
CA ILE A 545 -9.09 -11.26 -17.67
C ILE A 545 -7.89 -10.47 -18.24
N GLY A 546 -8.15 -9.22 -18.63
CA GLY A 546 -7.14 -8.23 -19.01
C GLY A 546 -6.60 -8.32 -20.44
N ARG A 547 -7.30 -9.02 -21.36
CA ARG A 547 -6.92 -9.07 -22.78
C ARG A 547 -7.59 -7.94 -23.56
N TRP A 548 -6.92 -7.43 -24.58
CA TRP A 548 -7.49 -6.39 -25.45
C TRP A 548 -8.71 -6.90 -26.23
N ARG A 549 -9.69 -6.02 -26.45
CA ARG A 549 -10.85 -6.22 -27.31
C ARG A 549 -11.33 -4.88 -27.89
N ASP A 550 -11.86 -4.91 -29.11
CA ASP A 550 -12.45 -3.72 -29.76
C ASP A 550 -13.99 -3.70 -29.66
N GLN A 551 -14.61 -4.88 -29.44
CA GLN A 551 -16.06 -5.05 -29.35
C GLN A 551 -16.46 -5.81 -28.08
N TYR A 552 -17.69 -5.58 -27.61
CA TYR A 552 -18.36 -6.42 -26.64
C TYR A 552 -18.67 -7.81 -27.25
N ARG A 553 -19.01 -8.79 -26.41
CA ARG A 553 -19.32 -10.15 -26.85
C ARG A 553 -20.50 -10.16 -27.82
N GLY A 554 -21.49 -9.31 -27.60
CA GLY A 554 -22.63 -9.10 -28.49
C GLY A 554 -22.31 -8.36 -29.80
N GLY A 555 -21.04 -8.10 -30.12
CA GLY A 555 -20.60 -7.49 -31.39
C GLY A 555 -20.73 -5.97 -31.48
N ARG A 556 -21.18 -5.29 -30.41
CA ARG A 556 -21.24 -3.83 -30.35
C ARG A 556 -19.87 -3.23 -30.07
N ASP A 557 -19.55 -2.12 -30.72
CA ASP A 557 -18.29 -1.41 -30.51
C ASP A 557 -18.17 -0.85 -29.09
N ILE A 558 -16.93 -0.80 -28.60
CA ILE A 558 -16.60 -0.23 -27.29
C ILE A 558 -16.33 1.26 -27.45
N ASP A 559 -17.10 2.08 -26.74
CA ASP A 559 -16.81 3.50 -26.56
C ASP A 559 -15.97 3.68 -25.28
N ALA A 560 -14.67 3.88 -25.45
CA ALA A 560 -13.71 4.15 -24.38
C ALA A 560 -13.51 5.65 -24.10
N SER A 561 -14.26 6.53 -24.76
CA SER A 561 -14.09 7.98 -24.64
C SER A 561 -14.65 8.53 -23.33
N GLY A 562 -14.05 9.60 -22.84
CA GLY A 562 -14.47 10.27 -21.61
C GLY A 562 -13.72 11.56 -21.36
N LYS A 563 -13.92 12.12 -20.16
CA LYS A 563 -13.27 13.35 -19.74
C LYS A 563 -12.62 13.17 -18.37
N LEU A 564 -11.31 13.37 -18.28
CA LEU A 564 -10.55 13.29 -17.04
C LEU A 564 -10.73 14.59 -16.24
N PHE A 565 -11.20 14.47 -15.00
CA PHE A 565 -11.50 15.58 -14.08
C PHE A 565 -12.41 16.66 -14.66
N GLY A 566 -13.34 16.28 -15.56
CA GLY A 566 -14.24 17.24 -16.20
C GLY A 566 -13.54 18.27 -17.11
N GLU A 567 -12.24 18.10 -17.40
CA GLU A 567 -11.44 19.08 -18.14
C GLU A 567 -10.77 18.54 -19.40
N ALA A 568 -10.25 17.31 -19.38
CA ALA A 568 -9.44 16.76 -20.47
C ALA A 568 -10.16 15.63 -21.20
N ASP A 569 -10.60 15.87 -22.42
CA ASP A 569 -11.19 14.84 -23.27
C ASP A 569 -10.14 13.80 -23.69
N PHE A 570 -10.55 12.53 -23.71
CA PHE A 570 -9.76 11.41 -24.24
C PHE A 570 -10.70 10.47 -25.00
N LYS A 571 -10.15 9.81 -26.04
CA LYS A 571 -10.91 8.83 -26.85
C LYS A 571 -10.59 7.37 -26.52
N ASP A 572 -9.42 7.13 -25.95
CA ASP A 572 -8.87 5.79 -25.70
C ASP A 572 -7.90 5.83 -24.51
N ILE A 573 -7.34 4.66 -24.18
CA ILE A 573 -6.40 4.48 -23.07
C ILE A 573 -5.07 5.24 -23.26
N GLU A 574 -4.62 5.45 -24.50
CA GLU A 574 -3.37 6.16 -24.77
C GLU A 574 -3.54 7.65 -24.52
N GLN A 575 -4.63 8.25 -25.02
CA GLN A 575 -4.99 9.64 -24.74
C GLN A 575 -5.35 9.87 -23.26
N PHE A 576 -5.92 8.88 -22.58
CA PHE A 576 -6.15 8.95 -21.14
C PHE A 576 -4.84 9.01 -20.36
N LYS A 577 -3.86 8.17 -20.71
CA LYS A 577 -2.50 8.26 -20.15
C LYS A 577 -1.87 9.62 -20.44
N ASP A 578 -2.02 10.15 -21.65
CA ASP A 578 -1.53 11.50 -21.99
C ASP A 578 -2.18 12.59 -21.14
N ALA A 579 -3.49 12.49 -20.88
CA ALA A 579 -4.20 13.43 -20.04
C ALA A 579 -3.69 13.43 -18.58
N ILE A 580 -3.26 12.27 -18.07
CA ILE A 580 -2.60 12.14 -16.75
C ILE A 580 -1.17 12.69 -16.81
N LEU A 581 -0.38 12.32 -17.83
CA LEU A 581 1.01 12.76 -17.99
C LEU A 581 1.11 14.28 -18.15
N ALA A 582 0.11 14.92 -18.75
CA ALA A 582 0.00 16.38 -18.85
C ALA A 582 -0.32 17.08 -17.52
N ARG A 583 -0.66 16.32 -16.47
CA ARG A 583 -1.00 16.80 -15.12
C ARG A 583 -0.23 16.01 -14.06
N PRO A 584 1.11 16.00 -14.13
CA PRO A 584 1.94 15.15 -13.27
C PRO A 584 1.71 15.42 -11.78
N GLU A 585 1.32 16.64 -11.42
CA GLU A 585 1.06 17.04 -10.04
C GLU A 585 -0.05 16.21 -9.38
N LYS A 586 -1.07 15.78 -10.14
CA LYS A 586 -2.18 14.98 -9.60
C LYS A 586 -1.71 13.61 -9.14
N PHE A 587 -0.98 12.89 -10.00
CA PHE A 587 -0.46 11.57 -9.67
C PHE A 587 0.69 11.65 -8.65
N MET A 588 1.62 12.59 -8.82
CA MET A 588 2.76 12.73 -7.90
C MET A 588 2.32 13.09 -6.48
N ARG A 589 1.28 13.93 -6.32
CA ARG A 589 0.67 14.22 -5.02
C ARG A 589 0.02 12.97 -4.43
N ALA A 590 -0.84 12.28 -5.19
CA ALA A 590 -1.51 11.07 -4.73
C ALA A 590 -0.54 9.97 -4.28
N PHE A 591 0.52 9.72 -5.05
CA PHE A 591 1.56 8.75 -4.66
C PHE A 591 2.30 9.18 -3.40
N SER A 592 2.60 10.48 -3.26
CA SER A 592 3.25 11.02 -2.05
C SER A 592 2.35 10.90 -0.82
N GLU A 593 1.04 11.09 -0.96
CA GLU A 593 0.06 10.91 0.11
C GLU A 593 -0.05 9.44 0.54
N HIS A 594 -0.15 8.51 -0.42
CA HIS A 594 -0.13 7.07 -0.13
C HIS A 594 1.13 6.68 0.66
N LEU A 595 2.30 7.15 0.21
CA LEU A 595 3.57 6.83 0.84
C LEU A 595 3.70 7.48 2.24
N LEU A 596 3.22 8.72 2.41
CA LEU A 596 3.22 9.39 3.71
C LEU A 596 2.29 8.67 4.69
N SER A 597 1.06 8.34 4.28
CA SER A 597 0.10 7.55 5.08
C SER A 597 0.69 6.23 5.55
N TYR A 598 1.32 5.48 4.63
CA TYR A 598 2.04 4.25 4.94
C TYR A 598 3.19 4.49 5.95
N SER A 599 3.99 5.53 5.74
CA SER A 599 5.14 5.84 6.60
C SER A 599 4.74 6.22 8.04
N LEU A 600 3.57 6.85 8.20
CA LEU A 600 3.05 7.28 9.50
C LEU A 600 2.21 6.19 10.18
N GLY A 601 1.69 5.21 9.42
CA GLY A 601 0.77 4.21 9.95
C GLY A 601 -0.55 4.81 10.43
N ARG A 602 -1.06 5.83 9.72
CA ARG A 602 -2.38 6.45 9.95
C ARG A 602 -2.89 7.11 8.68
N GLU A 603 -4.19 7.36 8.62
CA GLU A 603 -4.77 8.22 7.60
C GLU A 603 -4.20 9.65 7.69
N LEU A 604 -4.12 10.33 6.55
CA LEU A 604 -3.78 11.74 6.48
C LEU A 604 -5.02 12.59 6.82
N LYS A 605 -4.80 13.70 7.50
CA LYS A 605 -5.84 14.69 7.82
C LYS A 605 -5.50 16.03 7.17
N VAL A 606 -6.44 16.98 7.19
CA VAL A 606 -6.24 18.33 6.64
C VAL A 606 -4.96 19.02 7.16
N THR A 607 -4.57 18.75 8.41
CA THR A 607 -3.35 19.31 9.04
C THR A 607 -2.05 18.81 8.40
N ASP A 608 -2.06 17.72 7.63
CA ASP A 608 -0.90 17.21 6.88
C ASP A 608 -0.67 17.95 5.55
N LYS A 609 -1.63 18.76 5.09
CA LYS A 609 -1.57 19.50 3.81
C LYS A 609 -0.25 20.26 3.57
N PRO A 610 0.32 21.02 4.52
CA PRO A 610 1.56 21.76 4.26
C PRO A 610 2.76 20.84 4.00
N ALA A 611 2.78 19.65 4.63
CA ALA A 611 3.80 18.66 4.38
C ALA A 611 3.65 18.07 2.97
N ILE A 612 2.43 17.72 2.59
CA ILE A 612 2.10 17.19 1.25
C ILE A 612 2.47 18.22 0.17
N ASP A 613 2.05 19.48 0.32
CA ASP A 613 2.32 20.54 -0.66
C ASP A 613 3.82 20.84 -0.80
N ARG A 614 4.60 20.68 0.29
CA ARG A 614 6.07 20.76 0.22
C ARG A 614 6.66 19.56 -0.53
N ILE A 615 6.23 18.34 -0.20
CA ILE A 615 6.68 17.11 -0.86
C ILE A 615 6.38 17.20 -2.35
N THR A 616 5.13 17.49 -2.74
CA THR A 616 4.69 17.59 -4.14
C THR A 616 5.51 18.61 -4.92
N ARG A 617 5.78 19.81 -4.37
CA ARG A 617 6.63 20.80 -5.04
C ARG A 617 8.04 20.30 -5.30
N ARG A 618 8.65 19.60 -4.34
CA ARG A 618 10.00 19.03 -4.49
C ARG A 618 10.03 17.88 -5.49
N VAL A 619 9.04 16.99 -5.42
CA VAL A 619 8.89 15.85 -6.33
C VAL A 619 8.68 16.34 -7.77
N LEU A 620 7.84 17.37 -7.99
CA LEU A 620 7.66 17.99 -9.30
C LEU A 620 8.96 18.61 -9.83
N ALA A 621 9.66 19.37 -8.99
CA ALA A 621 10.92 20.01 -9.35
C ALA A 621 12.01 18.99 -9.73
N ASP A 622 11.95 17.79 -9.16
CA ASP A 622 12.88 16.68 -9.44
C ASP A 622 12.29 15.62 -10.39
N HIS A 623 11.26 16.00 -11.16
CA HIS A 623 10.65 15.17 -12.21
C HIS A 623 10.15 13.79 -11.72
N GLY A 624 9.73 13.69 -10.46
CA GLY A 624 9.12 12.49 -9.90
C GLY A 624 10.08 11.38 -9.49
N ARG A 625 11.38 11.65 -9.31
CA ARG A 625 12.32 10.61 -8.85
C ARG A 625 11.83 9.92 -7.58
N PHE A 626 11.88 8.58 -7.57
CA PHE A 626 11.40 7.77 -6.46
C PHE A 626 12.09 8.13 -5.13
N SER A 627 13.41 8.26 -5.14
CA SER A 627 14.19 8.59 -3.94
C SER A 627 13.81 9.94 -3.37
N THR A 628 13.46 10.92 -4.21
CA THR A 628 13.01 12.24 -3.77
C THR A 628 11.69 12.19 -3.02
N VAL A 629 10.73 11.37 -3.46
CA VAL A 629 9.47 11.16 -2.70
C VAL A 629 9.78 10.63 -1.30
N VAL A 630 10.59 9.57 -1.22
CA VAL A 630 10.94 8.90 0.05
C VAL A 630 11.69 9.85 0.99
N VAL A 631 12.68 10.59 0.48
CA VAL A 631 13.47 11.55 1.25
C VAL A 631 12.59 12.69 1.77
N GLU A 632 11.68 13.22 0.95
CA GLU A 632 10.81 14.31 1.37
C GLU A 632 9.73 13.87 2.38
N VAL A 633 9.24 12.63 2.28
CA VAL A 633 8.42 12.00 3.32
C VAL A 633 9.18 11.92 4.63
N ALA A 634 10.42 11.41 4.63
CA ALA A 634 11.23 11.31 5.85
C ALA A 634 11.59 12.69 6.44
N LYS A 635 11.80 13.71 5.59
CA LYS A 635 12.03 15.09 6.01
C LYS A 635 10.75 15.81 6.45
N SER A 636 9.58 15.23 6.24
CA SER A 636 8.29 15.88 6.48
C SER A 636 8.10 16.19 7.96
N MET A 637 7.27 17.21 8.23
CA MET A 637 7.00 17.62 9.60
C MET A 637 6.26 16.51 10.38
N PRO A 638 5.20 15.85 9.85
CA PRO A 638 4.54 14.71 10.49
C PRO A 638 5.48 13.54 10.77
N PHE A 639 6.46 13.27 9.89
CA PHE A 639 7.41 12.18 10.10
C PHE A 639 8.50 12.49 11.13
N ARG A 640 8.83 13.77 11.35
CA ARG A 640 9.89 14.17 12.30
C ARG A 640 9.41 14.63 13.66
N HIS A 641 8.11 14.72 13.85
CA HIS A 641 7.48 15.21 15.07
C HIS A 641 6.36 14.28 15.48
N LYS A 642 5.93 14.44 16.74
CA LYS A 642 4.84 13.70 17.35
C LYS A 642 4.00 14.63 18.21
N THR A 643 2.85 14.15 18.60
CA THR A 643 1.90 14.80 19.51
C THR A 643 1.37 13.74 20.46
N GLY A 644 1.21 14.09 21.74
CA GLY A 644 0.59 13.20 22.71
C GLY A 644 -0.87 12.91 22.34
N GLN A 645 -1.31 11.67 22.52
CA GLN A 645 -2.74 11.34 22.45
C GLN A 645 -3.47 12.02 23.61
N ASN A 646 -4.53 12.78 23.32
CA ASN A 646 -5.51 13.12 24.35
C ASN A 646 -6.09 11.80 24.89
N GLU A 647 -6.18 11.66 26.21
CA GLU A 647 -7.05 10.64 26.81
C GLU A 647 -8.47 10.97 26.30
N ARG A 648 -8.96 10.20 25.32
CA ARG A 648 -10.37 10.23 24.98
C ARG A 648 -11.11 9.79 26.25
N LYS A 649 -11.87 10.72 26.83
CA LYS A 649 -12.80 10.46 27.94
C LYS A 649 -13.84 9.43 27.54
#